data_AF-A0A327VDT5-F1
#
_entry.id   AF-A0A327VDT5-F1
#
_cell.length_a   1.000
_cell.length_b   1.000
_cell.length_c   1.000
_cell.angle_alpha   90.00
_cell.angle_beta   90.00
_cell.angle_gamma   90.00
#
_symmetry.space_group_name_H-M   'P 1'
#
loop_
_entity.id
_entity.type
_entity.pdbx_description
1 polymer ?
#
loop_
_entity_poly.entity_id
_entity_poly.type
_entity_poly.pdbx_seq_one_letter_code
_entity_poly.pdbx_strand_id
1 'polypeptide(L)'
;MATFLSRLGRFAFRRRHFVALFWVVLLALAGAGAANAPTAGSASFSIPGTEAQRAFDLLDERFPGSSADGATARVVFKAPDGEKITEPGHKAAVQNAVRELGSGSEVASVADPFKTRAVSRDGTLTYAQVSYEVSGMELEDSSRDALNDVAQDARDEGLTVEVGGDALQTVPETGATEVIGIGVAAVVLLITFGSLVAAGLPLLTALIGVGTGVSAITALASTLDLDSTTSTLAMMIGLAVGIDYALFIVSRYRAELAEGREREEAAGQAVGTAGSAVVFAGLTVMIALVGLAVVDIPILTKMGVAAAGTVAIAVLIALTLIPALLGYARRSVRPAGAKRRRRQSADGTHGTTGVHQAGGADAADGADRKPERRRDKPNMGTRWARFVVRRPLPVLLLGVVGLGVAANPVSSLELGLPDDGAKPTDTSERKAYDMLSDGFGPGFNGPLLVVVDATDSDDPKGAVTEVAKTVKGLDDVLTATPATYSKSGDTAMINVIPDSKPSSTRTEDLVHAIRDEGGAVKADTGATVMVTGATAMNIDVSQKLNDALVPYLALVVGLAFLLLIVVFRSILVPLKAALGFLLSVLAALGAVVAVFQWGWLADVLAVEETGPVMSMMPIFMVGVVFGLAMDYEVFLVTRMREAFAHGEEPRQAIVTGFRHGARVVAAAAVIMIAVFAGFIGSTDSMVKMIGFGLAVAVLFDAFIVRMAIVPAVLALLGKAAWWLPRWLARIVPNVDIEGEALQRPHEGALQLPYGDAVPEPAATASVGAQTNGAIAPPQRSEERVPVAVGAGAPGSGAGLATADGQLAGQPAAGLWQSRSAPVAAAGGDDGPHASYGGIRGTVRNAAGTGVPRAALTLISLSGQQLGRSVAYPDGSYALDAPGPGSYVLIAAAEGHQPQASTVTVGDGSLSHDLLLSGTGGLAGRVCNAADGQPVAGATVVVTDARGEVLASGQSRERGDFRFDDLIAGSFTVAVNAPGYRPTARPVEAEGPGLTRIEIELSAGARVHGVVRAGADRRPLPQARVTLVDAAGNVIATATTDEDGGYVFTDVAAGEYSLVASGYPPATSGLRLDGGGADDFDVELRHPDE
;
A
#
# COMPACT_ATOMS: atom_id res chain seq x y z
N MET A 1 -25.73 19.54 7.35
CA MET A 1 -24.66 18.99 6.49
C MET A 1 -25.21 18.60 5.12
N ALA A 2 -26.26 17.78 5.05
CA ALA A 2 -26.91 17.31 3.82
C ALA A 2 -27.12 18.37 2.72
N THR A 3 -27.55 19.60 3.05
CA THR A 3 -27.74 20.69 2.07
C THR A 3 -26.46 21.11 1.35
N PHE A 4 -25.32 21.13 2.04
CA PHE A 4 -24.02 21.46 1.44
C PHE A 4 -23.56 20.33 0.51
N LEU A 5 -23.62 19.09 0.98
CA LEU A 5 -23.26 17.91 0.19
C LEU A 5 -24.19 17.73 -1.03
N SER A 6 -25.47 18.09 -0.92
CA SER A 6 -26.39 18.10 -2.07
C SER A 6 -26.01 19.15 -3.13
N ARG A 7 -25.59 20.35 -2.71
CA ARG A 7 -25.04 21.37 -3.62
C ARG A 7 -23.74 20.90 -4.29
N LEU A 8 -22.85 20.25 -3.54
CA LEU A 8 -21.61 19.68 -4.05
C LEU A 8 -21.87 18.58 -5.10
N GLY A 9 -22.80 17.65 -4.82
CA GLY A 9 -23.20 16.61 -5.78
C GLY A 9 -23.79 17.19 -7.09
N ARG A 10 -24.66 18.20 -7.00
CA ARG A 10 -25.18 18.93 -8.18
C ARG A 10 -24.08 19.68 -8.94
N PHE A 11 -23.14 20.30 -8.23
CA PHE A 11 -21.99 20.97 -8.83
C PHE A 11 -21.11 19.98 -9.61
N ALA A 12 -20.74 18.86 -9.00
CA ALA A 12 -19.92 17.83 -9.63
C ALA A 12 -20.62 17.18 -10.83
N PHE A 13 -21.92 16.90 -10.75
CA PHE A 13 -22.72 16.40 -11.87
C PHE A 13 -22.75 17.37 -13.07
N ARG A 14 -22.84 18.69 -12.82
CA ARG A 14 -22.84 19.73 -13.86
C ARG A 14 -21.44 19.97 -14.44
N ARG A 15 -20.43 20.17 -13.59
CA ARG A 15 -19.03 20.42 -13.98
C ARG A 15 -18.20 19.13 -14.10
N ARG A 16 -18.85 18.03 -14.50
CA ARG A 16 -18.27 16.67 -14.57
C ARG A 16 -16.91 16.58 -15.29
N HIS A 17 -16.70 17.41 -16.32
CA HIS A 17 -15.43 17.44 -17.07
C HIS A 17 -14.29 18.03 -16.25
N PHE A 18 -14.55 19.12 -15.51
CA PHE A 18 -13.55 19.74 -14.64
C PHE A 18 -13.21 18.83 -13.46
N VAL A 19 -14.22 18.19 -12.84
CA VAL A 19 -14.01 17.28 -11.70
C VAL A 19 -13.26 16.00 -12.12
N ALA A 20 -13.60 15.42 -13.27
CA ALA A 20 -12.87 14.26 -13.79
C ALA A 20 -11.42 14.63 -14.15
N LEU A 21 -11.21 15.76 -14.84
CA LEU A 21 -9.87 16.24 -15.18
C LEU A 21 -9.03 16.53 -13.92
N PHE A 22 -9.61 17.15 -12.89
CA PHE A 22 -8.93 17.42 -11.63
C PHE A 22 -8.38 16.14 -10.99
N TRP A 23 -9.19 15.08 -10.88
CA TRP A 23 -8.73 13.80 -10.31
C TRP A 23 -7.71 13.07 -11.19
N VAL A 24 -7.85 13.14 -12.52
CA VAL A 24 -6.85 12.56 -13.44
C VAL A 24 -5.52 13.31 -13.36
N VAL A 25 -5.54 14.64 -13.26
CA VAL A 25 -4.33 15.46 -13.06
C VAL A 25 -3.71 15.17 -11.69
N LEU A 26 -4.51 15.03 -10.63
CA LEU A 26 -4.00 14.73 -9.29
C LEU A 26 -3.36 13.34 -9.23
N LEU A 27 -3.98 12.32 -9.86
CA LEU A 27 -3.38 11.00 -10.04
C LEU A 27 -2.08 11.06 -10.86
N ALA A 28 -2.05 11.81 -11.96
CA ALA A 28 -0.85 11.96 -12.79
C ALA A 28 0.28 12.70 -12.04
N LEU A 29 -0.03 13.70 -11.22
CA LEU A 29 0.95 14.40 -10.37
C LEU A 29 1.46 13.50 -9.25
N ALA A 30 0.59 12.73 -8.59
CA ALA A 30 1.00 11.77 -7.57
C ALA A 30 1.86 10.64 -8.17
N GLY A 31 1.45 10.09 -9.32
CA GLY A 31 2.19 9.05 -10.04
C GLY A 31 3.55 9.55 -10.58
N ALA A 32 3.61 10.79 -11.09
CA ALA A 32 4.88 11.42 -11.43
C ALA A 32 5.76 11.68 -10.20
N GLY A 33 5.16 12.08 -9.07
CA GLY A 33 5.87 12.20 -7.80
C GLY A 33 6.47 10.87 -7.34
N ALA A 34 5.68 9.78 -7.40
CA ALA A 34 6.13 8.43 -7.06
C ALA A 34 7.26 7.95 -7.97
N ALA A 35 7.14 8.16 -9.29
CA ALA A 35 8.15 7.74 -10.27
C ALA A 35 9.46 8.55 -10.22
N ASN A 36 9.48 9.69 -9.53
CA ASN A 36 10.68 10.51 -9.29
C ASN A 36 11.10 10.52 -7.81
N ALA A 37 10.43 9.75 -6.95
CA ALA A 37 10.80 9.63 -5.55
C ALA A 37 11.99 8.69 -5.40
N PRO A 38 12.95 8.97 -4.50
CA PRO A 38 13.90 7.97 -4.06
C PRO A 38 13.17 6.71 -3.58
N THR A 39 13.80 5.55 -3.77
CA THR A 39 13.36 4.32 -3.10
C THR A 39 13.22 4.58 -1.60
N ALA A 40 12.20 3.99 -0.97
CA ALA A 40 12.02 4.12 0.46
C ALA A 40 13.21 3.46 1.17
N GLY A 41 13.96 4.24 1.96
CA GLY A 41 15.07 3.70 2.75
C GLY A 41 14.56 2.76 3.85
N SER A 42 15.45 1.96 4.43
CA SER A 42 15.08 1.10 5.55
C SER A 42 14.66 1.97 6.74
N ALA A 43 13.39 1.84 7.16
CA ALA A 43 12.93 2.55 8.35
C ALA A 43 13.56 1.86 9.57
N SER A 44 14.56 2.49 10.20
CA SER A 44 15.19 1.95 11.40
C SER A 44 14.12 1.65 12.47
N PHE A 45 14.06 0.40 12.89
CA PHE A 45 13.00 -0.13 13.75
C PHE A 45 13.23 0.29 15.21
N SER A 46 13.13 1.59 15.45
CA SER A 46 13.29 2.17 16.78
C SER A 46 11.98 2.13 17.56
N ILE A 47 12.07 1.71 18.83
CA ILE A 47 10.94 1.79 19.77
C ILE A 47 11.36 2.61 20.98
N PRO A 48 11.20 3.94 20.92
CA PRO A 48 11.54 4.83 22.01
C PRO A 48 10.88 4.41 23.34
N GLY A 49 11.66 4.45 24.41
CA GLY A 49 11.22 4.19 25.78
C GLY A 49 11.31 2.73 26.25
N THR A 50 11.65 1.77 25.39
CA THR A 50 11.89 0.38 25.82
C THR A 50 13.24 0.23 26.51
N GLU A 51 13.53 -0.94 27.08
CA GLU A 51 14.87 -1.23 27.61
C GLU A 51 15.80 -1.76 26.52
N ALA A 52 15.31 -2.64 25.66
CA ALA A 52 16.08 -3.17 24.54
C ALA A 52 16.63 -2.06 23.63
N GLN A 53 15.85 -1.00 23.38
CA GLN A 53 16.33 0.18 22.64
C GLN A 53 17.42 0.95 23.40
N ARG A 54 17.23 1.25 24.69
CA ARG A 54 18.25 1.99 25.47
C ARG A 54 19.57 1.23 25.58
N ALA A 55 19.51 -0.09 25.65
CA ALA A 55 20.68 -0.95 25.61
C ALA A 55 21.32 -0.97 24.21
N PHE A 56 20.53 -0.96 23.14
CA PHE A 56 21.02 -0.86 21.76
C PHE A 56 21.72 0.49 21.52
N ASP A 57 21.08 1.61 21.87
CA ASP A 57 21.65 2.97 21.77
C ASP A 57 22.99 3.07 22.53
N LEU A 58 23.10 2.41 23.69
CA LEU A 58 24.34 2.36 24.48
C LEU A 58 25.43 1.49 23.81
N LEU A 59 25.06 0.43 23.09
CA LEU A 59 26.02 -0.39 22.35
C LEU A 59 26.66 0.40 21.20
N ASP A 60 25.88 1.18 20.46
CA ASP A 60 26.42 2.07 19.43
C ASP A 60 27.40 3.11 20.01
N GLU A 61 27.08 3.69 21.17
CA GLU A 61 27.97 4.64 21.86
C GLU A 61 29.26 3.98 22.37
N ARG A 62 29.16 2.80 23.00
CA ARG A 62 30.29 2.19 23.75
C ARG A 62 31.09 1.15 22.95
N PHE A 63 30.54 0.62 21.85
CA PHE A 63 31.19 -0.36 20.96
C PHE A 63 31.23 0.10 19.47
N PRO A 64 31.67 1.34 19.17
CA PRO A 64 31.64 1.89 17.82
C PRO A 64 32.54 1.09 16.86
N GLY A 65 31.96 0.73 15.70
CA GLY A 65 32.54 -0.15 14.69
C GLY A 65 32.03 -1.60 14.74
N SER A 66 31.09 -1.89 15.65
CA SER A 66 30.23 -3.09 15.57
C SER A 66 28.93 -2.65 14.88
N SER A 67 28.60 -3.18 13.71
CA SER A 67 27.37 -2.81 12.99
C SER A 67 26.14 -3.37 13.74
N ALA A 68 25.62 -2.66 14.74
CA ALA A 68 24.47 -3.13 15.52
C ALA A 68 23.19 -3.21 14.66
N ASP A 69 23.04 -2.30 13.71
CA ASP A 69 21.99 -2.26 12.67
C ASP A 69 22.39 -3.01 11.36
N GLY A 70 23.59 -3.60 11.30
CA GLY A 70 24.09 -4.27 10.10
C GLY A 70 23.43 -5.63 9.89
N ALA A 71 23.15 -5.98 8.62
CA ALA A 71 22.52 -7.24 8.28
C ALA A 71 23.35 -8.44 8.76
N THR A 72 22.70 -9.55 9.07
CA THR A 72 23.39 -10.79 9.41
C THR A 72 22.96 -11.95 8.51
N ALA A 73 23.94 -12.74 8.07
CA ALA A 73 23.70 -14.06 7.48
C ALA A 73 24.32 -15.13 8.38
N ARG A 74 23.60 -16.24 8.57
CA ARG A 74 24.07 -17.45 9.24
C ARG A 74 24.12 -18.56 8.19
N VAL A 75 25.33 -18.85 7.72
CA VAL A 75 25.57 -19.96 6.79
C VAL A 75 25.83 -21.21 7.62
N VAL A 76 24.91 -22.17 7.56
CA VAL A 76 24.92 -23.41 8.32
C VAL A 76 25.41 -24.54 7.42
N PHE A 77 26.47 -25.22 7.82
CA PHE A 77 27.06 -26.34 7.10
C PHE A 77 26.86 -27.62 7.89
N LYS A 78 26.28 -28.64 7.25
CA LYS A 78 26.10 -30.00 7.77
C LYS A 78 26.90 -30.98 6.91
N ALA A 79 27.68 -31.84 7.58
CA ALA A 79 28.38 -32.94 6.93
C ALA A 79 27.41 -34.07 6.49
N PRO A 80 27.78 -34.89 5.48
CA PRO A 80 27.03 -36.08 5.10
C PRO A 80 26.73 -37.02 6.28
N ASP A 81 25.61 -37.74 6.21
CA ASP A 81 25.14 -38.59 7.31
C ASP A 81 26.18 -39.66 7.70
N GLY A 82 26.73 -39.52 8.92
CA GLY A 82 27.75 -40.40 9.50
C GLY A 82 29.18 -39.85 9.48
N GLU A 83 29.41 -38.74 8.78
CA GLU A 83 30.70 -38.04 8.70
C GLU A 83 30.75 -36.83 9.65
N LYS A 84 31.94 -36.27 9.89
CA LYS A 84 32.11 -35.09 10.75
C LYS A 84 32.60 -33.87 9.99
N ILE A 85 32.02 -32.71 10.29
CA ILE A 85 32.40 -31.42 9.70
C ILE A 85 33.85 -31.01 10.05
N THR A 86 34.44 -31.64 11.07
CA THR A 86 35.84 -31.45 11.47
C THR A 86 36.85 -32.25 10.65
N GLU A 87 36.42 -33.12 9.74
CA GLU A 87 37.31 -33.92 8.88
C GLU A 87 38.06 -33.05 7.86
N PRO A 88 39.25 -33.46 7.38
CA PRO A 88 40.14 -32.56 6.61
C PRO A 88 39.54 -32.00 5.32
N GLY A 89 38.68 -32.76 4.62
CA GLY A 89 37.97 -32.32 3.42
C GLY A 89 36.92 -31.26 3.74
N HIS A 90 35.90 -31.65 4.51
CA HIS A 90 34.81 -30.77 4.98
C HIS A 90 35.30 -29.51 5.69
N LYS A 91 36.37 -29.62 6.47
CA LYS A 91 37.00 -28.47 7.12
C LYS A 91 37.68 -27.52 6.13
N ALA A 92 38.29 -28.04 5.06
CA ALA A 92 38.85 -27.21 4.01
C ALA A 92 37.76 -26.48 3.22
N ALA A 93 36.66 -27.19 2.88
CA ALA A 93 35.47 -26.64 2.25
C ALA A 93 34.91 -25.42 3.02
N VAL A 94 34.55 -25.63 4.29
CA VAL A 94 34.04 -24.55 5.18
C VAL A 94 35.07 -23.41 5.32
N GLN A 95 36.37 -23.71 5.37
CA GLN A 95 37.40 -22.67 5.43
C GLN A 95 37.64 -21.92 4.12
N ASN A 96 37.27 -22.48 2.96
CA ASN A 96 37.28 -21.78 1.69
C ASN A 96 36.07 -20.84 1.63
N ALA A 97 34.86 -21.35 1.87
CA ALA A 97 33.63 -20.58 1.94
C ALA A 97 33.74 -19.37 2.90
N VAL A 98 34.28 -19.57 4.11
CA VAL A 98 34.51 -18.48 5.08
C VAL A 98 35.49 -17.40 4.59
N ARG A 99 36.48 -17.75 3.75
CA ARG A 99 37.41 -16.76 3.16
C ARG A 99 36.74 -15.98 2.03
N GLU A 100 35.88 -16.64 1.27
CA GLU A 100 35.18 -16.06 0.12
C GLU A 100 34.08 -15.09 0.57
N LEU A 101 33.25 -15.50 1.54
CA LEU A 101 32.32 -14.60 2.24
C LEU A 101 33.04 -13.38 2.82
N GLY A 102 34.26 -13.54 3.33
CA GLY A 102 35.09 -12.46 3.86
C GLY A 102 35.69 -11.53 2.80
N SER A 103 35.39 -11.72 1.51
CA SER A 103 35.86 -10.88 0.41
C SER A 103 34.76 -10.03 -0.26
N GLY A 104 33.51 -10.16 0.18
CA GLY A 104 32.39 -9.35 -0.30
C GLY A 104 32.51 -7.86 0.07
N SER A 105 32.04 -6.98 -0.81
CA SER A 105 32.23 -5.52 -0.71
C SER A 105 31.47 -4.84 0.44
N GLU A 106 30.38 -5.45 0.93
CA GLU A 106 29.55 -4.91 2.00
C GLU A 106 29.73 -5.67 3.33
N VAL A 107 30.70 -6.58 3.42
CA VAL A 107 30.88 -7.49 4.56
C VAL A 107 31.78 -6.85 5.63
N ALA A 108 31.19 -6.44 6.75
CA ALA A 108 31.89 -5.89 7.91
C ALA A 108 32.77 -6.95 8.61
N SER A 109 32.28 -8.18 8.76
CA SER A 109 33.08 -9.29 9.30
C SER A 109 32.50 -10.68 9.05
N VAL A 110 33.36 -11.71 9.08
CA VAL A 110 32.96 -13.13 9.06
C VAL A 110 33.59 -13.87 10.25
N ALA A 111 32.76 -14.54 11.04
CA ALA A 111 33.18 -15.35 12.17
C ALA A 111 33.57 -16.78 11.74
N ASP A 112 34.85 -17.12 11.83
CA ASP A 112 35.38 -18.46 11.54
C ASP A 112 34.88 -19.50 12.56
N PRO A 113 34.06 -20.49 12.14
CA PRO A 113 33.44 -21.46 13.04
C PRO A 113 34.42 -22.23 13.93
N PHE A 114 35.60 -22.54 13.40
CA PHE A 114 36.59 -23.36 14.09
C PHE A 114 37.41 -22.54 15.09
N LYS A 115 37.46 -21.21 14.93
CA LYS A 115 38.04 -20.29 15.93
C LYS A 115 37.05 -19.97 17.05
N THR A 116 35.78 -19.73 16.71
CA THR A 116 34.70 -19.45 17.68
C THR A 116 34.23 -20.70 18.43
N ARG A 117 34.58 -21.90 17.94
CA ARG A 117 34.10 -23.22 18.41
C ARG A 117 32.59 -23.41 18.17
N ALA A 118 32.08 -22.81 17.10
CA ALA A 118 30.70 -22.92 16.60
C ALA A 118 30.44 -24.28 15.90
N VAL A 119 30.75 -25.38 16.59
CA VAL A 119 30.57 -26.77 16.13
C VAL A 119 29.60 -27.47 17.08
N SER A 120 28.66 -28.24 16.54
CA SER A 120 27.64 -28.96 17.31
C SER A 120 28.26 -30.02 18.23
N ARG A 121 27.51 -30.46 19.26
CA ARG A 121 28.01 -31.42 20.27
C ARG A 121 28.39 -32.79 19.71
N ASP A 122 27.74 -33.21 18.62
CA ASP A 122 28.01 -34.44 17.88
C ASP A 122 29.11 -34.28 16.81
N GLY A 123 29.37 -33.04 16.37
CA GLY A 123 30.39 -32.68 15.39
C GLY A 123 29.96 -32.82 13.93
N THR A 124 28.65 -32.86 13.66
CA THR A 124 28.07 -32.97 12.31
C THR A 124 27.76 -31.61 11.68
N LEU A 125 27.53 -30.58 12.50
CA LEU A 125 27.07 -29.24 12.12
C LEU A 125 28.06 -28.15 12.57
N THR A 126 28.18 -27.10 11.77
CA THR A 126 28.89 -25.87 12.12
C THR A 126 28.22 -24.68 11.42
N TYR A 127 28.36 -23.45 11.95
CA TYR A 127 27.86 -22.26 11.26
C TYR A 127 28.91 -21.16 11.18
N ALA A 128 28.91 -20.41 10.08
CA ALA A 128 29.62 -19.15 9.95
C ALA A 128 28.61 -17.99 10.05
N GLN A 129 28.96 -16.95 10.81
CA GLN A 129 28.16 -15.72 10.87
C GLN A 129 28.85 -14.65 10.05
N VAL A 130 28.15 -14.13 9.04
CA VAL A 130 28.52 -12.95 8.26
C VAL A 130 27.76 -11.76 8.84
N SER A 131 28.44 -10.64 9.05
CA SER A 131 27.84 -9.36 9.43
C SER A 131 28.18 -8.34 8.36
N TYR A 132 27.19 -7.56 7.91
CA TYR A 132 27.32 -6.58 6.84
C TYR A 132 27.44 -5.15 7.39
N GLU A 133 27.88 -4.20 6.56
CA GLU A 133 27.98 -2.77 6.90
C GLU A 133 26.62 -2.05 6.80
N VAL A 134 25.69 -2.58 6.00
CA VAL A 134 24.35 -2.02 5.72
C VAL A 134 23.24 -2.95 6.23
N SER A 135 22.01 -2.45 6.33
CA SER A 135 20.84 -3.23 6.78
C SER A 135 20.38 -4.25 5.73
N GLY A 136 19.63 -5.28 6.15
CA GLY A 136 19.20 -6.37 5.26
C GLY A 136 18.36 -5.93 4.06
N MET A 137 17.67 -4.78 4.16
CA MET A 137 16.91 -4.17 3.06
C MET A 137 17.76 -3.28 2.13
N GLU A 138 18.90 -2.79 2.60
CA GLU A 138 19.80 -1.90 1.84
C GLU A 138 20.96 -2.65 1.16
N LEU A 139 21.21 -3.89 1.58
CA LEU A 139 22.17 -4.81 0.98
C LEU A 139 21.95 -4.95 -0.55
N GLU A 140 23.03 -4.89 -1.33
CA GLU A 140 22.95 -5.05 -2.78
C GLU A 140 22.67 -6.51 -3.16
N ASP A 141 21.94 -6.73 -4.27
CA ASP A 141 21.64 -8.09 -4.76
C ASP A 141 22.92 -8.87 -5.10
N SER A 142 23.99 -8.19 -5.52
CA SER A 142 25.34 -8.76 -5.69
C SER A 142 25.89 -9.41 -4.42
N SER A 143 25.63 -8.84 -3.24
CA SER A 143 26.04 -9.41 -1.94
C SER A 143 25.15 -10.57 -1.50
N ARG A 144 23.87 -10.60 -1.94
CA ARG A 144 22.96 -11.75 -1.75
C ARG A 144 23.33 -12.91 -2.68
N ASP A 145 23.62 -12.62 -3.94
CA ASP A 145 24.05 -13.59 -4.94
C ASP A 145 25.39 -14.22 -4.53
N ALA A 146 26.38 -13.43 -4.12
CA ALA A 146 27.65 -13.97 -3.61
C ALA A 146 27.48 -14.89 -2.38
N LEU A 147 26.51 -14.59 -1.50
CA LEU A 147 26.16 -15.44 -0.36
C LEU A 147 25.52 -16.77 -0.80
N ASN A 148 24.68 -16.73 -1.84
CA ASN A 148 24.05 -17.92 -2.45
C ASN A 148 25.05 -18.76 -3.25
N ASP A 149 25.94 -18.13 -4.02
CA ASP A 149 26.98 -18.78 -4.81
C ASP A 149 27.96 -19.55 -3.91
N VAL A 150 28.46 -18.92 -2.83
CA VAL A 150 29.33 -19.62 -1.85
C VAL A 150 28.60 -20.77 -1.15
N ALA A 151 27.30 -20.62 -0.86
CA ALA A 151 26.50 -21.73 -0.34
C ALA A 151 26.34 -22.86 -1.37
N GLN A 152 26.26 -22.54 -2.66
CA GLN A 152 26.14 -23.52 -3.74
C GLN A 152 27.46 -24.24 -4.03
N ASP A 153 28.58 -23.55 -4.09
CA ASP A 153 29.91 -24.17 -4.26
C ASP A 153 30.21 -25.15 -3.11
N ALA A 154 29.87 -24.79 -1.88
CA ALA A 154 30.01 -25.69 -0.74
C ALA A 154 29.03 -26.90 -0.78
N ARG A 155 27.87 -26.78 -1.44
CA ARG A 155 26.98 -27.94 -1.73
C ARG A 155 27.58 -28.85 -2.80
N ASP A 156 28.20 -28.29 -3.83
CA ASP A 156 28.86 -29.04 -4.90
C ASP A 156 30.11 -29.78 -4.40
N GLU A 157 30.78 -29.28 -3.35
CA GLU A 157 31.81 -30.02 -2.58
C GLU A 157 31.23 -31.15 -1.68
N GLY A 158 29.90 -31.31 -1.63
CA GLY A 158 29.21 -32.43 -0.97
C GLY A 158 28.68 -32.14 0.44
N LEU A 159 28.73 -30.89 0.92
CA LEU A 159 28.08 -30.51 2.17
C LEU A 159 26.59 -30.23 1.96
N THR A 160 25.78 -30.36 3.02
CA THR A 160 24.46 -29.70 3.03
C THR A 160 24.67 -28.30 3.60
N VAL A 161 24.38 -27.27 2.81
CA VAL A 161 24.53 -25.87 3.22
C VAL A 161 23.20 -25.15 3.09
N GLU A 162 22.80 -24.48 4.16
CA GLU A 162 21.59 -23.67 4.20
C GLU A 162 21.90 -22.32 4.86
N VAL A 163 21.23 -21.28 4.42
CA VAL A 163 21.52 -19.89 4.83
C VAL A 163 20.26 -19.31 5.44
N GLY A 164 20.40 -18.67 6.61
CA GLY A 164 19.32 -17.94 7.27
C GLY A 164 19.79 -16.58 7.79
N GLY A 165 18.91 -15.84 8.47
CA GLY A 165 19.17 -14.47 8.89
C GLY A 165 18.57 -13.43 7.94
N ASP A 166 18.69 -12.16 8.34
CA ASP A 166 17.97 -11.03 7.75
C ASP A 166 18.56 -10.54 6.40
N ALA A 167 19.80 -10.91 6.07
CA ALA A 167 20.41 -10.62 4.77
C ALA A 167 19.66 -11.23 3.57
N LEU A 168 18.92 -12.33 3.78
CA LEU A 168 18.12 -13.00 2.74
C LEU A 168 16.67 -12.49 2.63
N GLN A 169 16.28 -11.47 3.39
CA GLN A 169 14.94 -10.90 3.26
C GLN A 169 14.78 -10.21 1.89
N THR A 170 13.95 -10.80 1.03
CA THR A 170 13.58 -10.26 -0.28
C THR A 170 12.30 -9.44 -0.20
N VAL A 171 12.17 -8.45 -1.09
CA VAL A 171 10.95 -7.63 -1.18
C VAL A 171 9.81 -8.47 -1.79
N PRO A 172 8.62 -8.56 -1.17
CA PRO A 172 7.54 -9.40 -1.70
C PRO A 172 7.02 -8.96 -3.09
N GLU A 173 7.07 -9.88 -4.05
CA GLU A 173 6.46 -9.73 -5.38
C GLU A 173 4.94 -9.46 -5.28
N THR A 174 4.52 -8.26 -5.69
CA THR A 174 3.15 -7.78 -5.48
C THR A 174 2.33 -7.83 -6.78
N GLY A 175 1.19 -8.54 -6.78
CA GLY A 175 0.12 -8.26 -7.76
C GLY A 175 -0.76 -9.44 -8.23
N ALA A 176 -0.26 -10.68 -8.24
CA ALA A 176 -1.00 -11.81 -8.84
C ALA A 176 -2.35 -12.11 -8.15
N THR A 177 -2.41 -12.01 -6.83
CA THR A 177 -3.58 -12.40 -6.02
C THR A 177 -4.54 -11.25 -5.74
N GLU A 178 -4.07 -10.00 -5.77
CA GLU A 178 -4.91 -8.81 -5.68
C GLU A 178 -5.91 -8.70 -6.84
N VAL A 179 -5.47 -9.07 -8.06
CA VAL A 179 -6.31 -9.13 -9.27
C VAL A 179 -7.48 -10.09 -9.09
N ILE A 180 -7.32 -11.17 -8.31
CA ILE A 180 -8.39 -12.12 -8.02
C ILE A 180 -9.45 -11.46 -7.13
N GLY A 181 -9.04 -10.78 -6.05
CA GLY A 181 -9.97 -10.04 -5.17
C GLY A 181 -10.76 -8.97 -5.92
N ILE A 182 -10.09 -8.20 -6.79
CA ILE A 182 -10.70 -7.22 -7.70
C ILE A 182 -11.69 -7.89 -8.67
N GLY A 183 -11.32 -9.04 -9.27
CA GLY A 183 -12.16 -9.80 -10.18
C GLY A 183 -13.45 -10.30 -9.53
N VAL A 184 -13.36 -10.88 -8.33
CA VAL A 184 -14.53 -11.32 -7.55
C VAL A 184 -15.42 -10.13 -7.18
N ALA A 185 -14.84 -9.01 -6.73
CA ALA A 185 -15.58 -7.78 -6.46
C ALA A 185 -16.35 -7.29 -7.70
N ALA A 186 -15.73 -7.32 -8.89
CA ALA A 186 -16.37 -6.97 -10.15
C ALA A 186 -17.58 -7.87 -10.48
N VAL A 187 -17.47 -9.19 -10.27
CA VAL A 187 -18.58 -10.14 -10.45
C VAL A 187 -19.73 -9.86 -9.47
N VAL A 188 -19.44 -9.61 -8.19
CA VAL A 188 -20.47 -9.31 -7.18
C VAL A 188 -21.16 -7.97 -7.47
N LEU A 189 -20.41 -6.95 -7.90
CA LEU A 189 -20.96 -5.69 -8.38
C LEU A 189 -21.86 -5.88 -9.62
N LEU A 190 -21.45 -6.72 -10.58
CA LEU A 190 -22.23 -7.04 -11.77
C LEU A 190 -23.58 -7.71 -11.43
N ILE A 191 -23.57 -8.70 -10.52
CA ILE A 191 -24.78 -9.37 -9.98
C ILE A 191 -25.67 -8.38 -9.22
N THR A 192 -25.06 -7.46 -8.46
CA THR A 192 -25.75 -6.47 -7.63
C THR A 192 -26.47 -5.41 -8.49
N PHE A 193 -25.77 -4.83 -9.45
CA PHE A 193 -26.31 -3.74 -10.28
C PHE A 193 -27.10 -4.24 -11.50
N GLY A 194 -26.73 -5.39 -12.08
CA GLY A 194 -27.31 -5.94 -13.31
C GLY A 194 -26.97 -5.14 -14.56
N SER A 195 -25.84 -4.42 -14.54
CA SER A 195 -25.35 -3.57 -15.64
C SER A 195 -23.85 -3.32 -15.49
N LEU A 196 -23.07 -3.64 -16.52
CA LEU A 196 -21.60 -3.49 -16.53
C LEU A 196 -21.16 -2.06 -16.20
N VAL A 197 -21.79 -1.04 -16.79
CA VAL A 197 -21.46 0.38 -16.54
C VAL A 197 -21.76 0.81 -15.10
N ALA A 198 -22.78 0.23 -14.46
CA ALA A 198 -23.10 0.55 -13.07
C ALA A 198 -22.24 -0.22 -12.05
N ALA A 199 -21.67 -1.36 -12.46
CA ALA A 199 -20.73 -2.16 -11.67
C ALA A 199 -19.28 -1.65 -11.79
N GLY A 200 -18.84 -1.33 -13.01
CA GLY A 200 -17.51 -0.79 -13.26
C GLY A 200 -17.30 0.64 -12.74
N LEU A 201 -18.36 1.39 -12.46
CA LEU A 201 -18.24 2.74 -11.91
C LEU A 201 -17.63 2.75 -10.49
N PRO A 202 -18.18 2.02 -9.48
CA PRO A 202 -17.53 1.83 -8.19
C PRO A 202 -16.07 1.38 -8.28
N LEU A 203 -15.80 0.37 -9.11
CA LEU A 203 -14.46 -0.18 -9.26
C LEU A 203 -13.47 0.84 -9.83
N LEU A 204 -13.84 1.55 -10.91
CA LEU A 204 -13.01 2.58 -11.53
C LEU A 204 -12.69 3.70 -10.53
N THR A 205 -13.67 4.17 -9.75
CA THR A 205 -13.42 5.21 -8.75
C THR A 205 -12.57 4.74 -7.58
N ALA A 206 -12.69 3.47 -7.18
CA ALA A 206 -11.85 2.90 -6.14
C ALA A 206 -10.40 2.74 -6.63
N LEU A 207 -10.18 2.24 -7.85
CA LEU A 207 -8.84 2.13 -8.45
C LEU A 207 -8.16 3.51 -8.62
N ILE A 208 -8.91 4.54 -9.05
CA ILE A 208 -8.38 5.91 -9.11
C ILE A 208 -8.01 6.41 -7.71
N GLY A 209 -8.83 6.14 -6.68
CA GLY A 209 -8.57 6.59 -5.32
C GLY A 209 -7.41 5.88 -4.64
N VAL A 210 -7.33 4.55 -4.79
CA VAL A 210 -6.23 3.73 -4.33
C VAL A 210 -4.94 4.11 -5.04
N GLY A 211 -4.94 4.16 -6.39
CA GLY A 211 -3.76 4.59 -7.14
C GLY A 211 -3.29 5.98 -6.76
N THR A 212 -4.21 6.93 -6.54
CA THR A 212 -3.86 8.28 -6.07
C THR A 212 -3.25 8.24 -4.66
N GLY A 213 -3.83 7.47 -3.74
CA GLY A 213 -3.36 7.37 -2.35
C GLY A 213 -2.02 6.65 -2.24
N VAL A 214 -1.87 5.50 -2.90
CA VAL A 214 -0.62 4.73 -2.95
C VAL A 214 0.48 5.54 -3.64
N SER A 215 0.24 6.14 -4.81
CA SER A 215 1.25 7.00 -5.43
C SER A 215 1.59 8.23 -4.57
N ALA A 216 0.65 8.79 -3.82
CA ALA A 216 0.96 9.87 -2.87
C ALA A 216 1.79 9.38 -1.67
N ILE A 217 1.56 8.15 -1.19
CA ILE A 217 2.38 7.50 -0.15
C ILE A 217 3.79 7.25 -0.68
N THR A 218 3.94 6.63 -1.86
CA THR A 218 5.24 6.40 -2.51
C THR A 218 5.99 7.72 -2.76
N ALA A 219 5.32 8.74 -3.28
CA ALA A 219 5.90 10.06 -3.52
C ALA A 219 6.42 10.76 -2.25
N LEU A 220 5.89 10.38 -1.08
CA LEU A 220 6.27 10.93 0.22
C LEU A 220 7.08 9.95 1.08
N ALA A 221 7.37 8.74 0.58
CA ALA A 221 7.85 7.62 1.39
C ALA A 221 9.19 7.93 2.06
N SER A 222 10.15 8.46 1.30
CA SER A 222 11.44 8.93 1.85
C SER A 222 11.34 10.20 2.69
N THR A 223 10.31 11.03 2.53
CA THR A 223 10.14 12.28 3.32
C THR A 223 9.43 12.07 4.67
N LEU A 224 8.80 10.91 4.85
CA LEU A 224 8.01 10.54 6.02
C LEU A 224 8.49 9.21 6.64
N ASP A 225 9.59 8.65 6.11
CA ASP A 225 10.11 7.29 6.30
C ASP A 225 8.97 6.26 6.44
N LEU A 226 8.26 6.05 5.32
CA LEU A 226 7.17 5.08 5.18
C LEU A 226 7.67 3.82 4.48
N ASP A 227 7.53 2.69 5.15
CA ASP A 227 7.80 1.37 4.57
C ASP A 227 6.70 0.94 3.57
N SER A 228 7.09 0.07 2.64
CA SER A 228 6.28 -0.71 1.69
C SER A 228 4.96 -1.24 2.28
N THR A 229 4.98 -1.83 3.49
CA THR A 229 3.79 -2.36 4.19
C THR A 229 2.70 -1.30 4.35
N THR A 230 3.08 -0.02 4.50
CA THR A 230 2.15 1.12 4.58
C THR A 230 1.32 1.24 3.31
N SER A 231 1.94 1.06 2.14
CA SER A 231 1.28 1.13 0.84
C SER A 231 0.29 -0.02 0.66
N THR A 232 0.68 -1.24 1.01
CA THR A 232 -0.17 -2.44 0.94
C THR A 232 -1.41 -2.32 1.82
N LEU A 233 -1.26 -1.86 3.07
CA LEU A 233 -2.41 -1.62 3.96
C LEU A 233 -3.30 -0.46 3.47
N ALA A 234 -2.70 0.63 2.99
CA ALA A 234 -3.46 1.74 2.41
C ALA A 234 -4.24 1.32 1.16
N MET A 235 -3.68 0.44 0.32
CA MET A 235 -4.34 -0.16 -0.83
C MET A 235 -5.51 -1.06 -0.39
N MET A 236 -5.25 -2.02 0.49
CA MET A 236 -6.25 -2.97 1.00
C MET A 236 -7.46 -2.26 1.63
N ILE A 237 -7.21 -1.29 2.53
CA ILE A 237 -8.26 -0.50 3.19
C ILE A 237 -8.94 0.44 2.18
N GLY A 238 -8.16 1.17 1.39
CA GLY A 238 -8.64 2.14 0.41
C GLY A 238 -9.53 1.53 -0.67
N LEU A 239 -9.21 0.30 -1.10
CA LEU A 239 -9.99 -0.44 -2.10
C LEU A 239 -11.34 -0.88 -1.53
N ALA A 240 -11.34 -1.53 -0.35
CA ALA A 240 -12.57 -1.97 0.30
C ALA A 240 -13.52 -0.79 0.57
N VAL A 241 -12.99 0.27 1.20
CA VAL A 241 -13.73 1.48 1.56
C VAL A 241 -14.22 2.24 0.30
N GLY A 242 -13.34 2.40 -0.69
CA GLY A 242 -13.64 3.14 -1.93
C GLY A 242 -14.74 2.48 -2.77
N ILE A 243 -14.73 1.15 -2.89
CA ILE A 243 -15.79 0.43 -3.61
C ILE A 243 -17.12 0.55 -2.86
N ASP A 244 -17.13 0.45 -1.53
CA ASP A 244 -18.37 0.45 -0.75
C ASP A 244 -19.06 1.82 -0.71
N TYR A 245 -18.30 2.89 -0.46
CA TYR A 245 -18.82 4.27 -0.54
C TYR A 245 -19.40 4.58 -1.91
N ALA A 246 -18.77 4.06 -2.96
CA ALA A 246 -19.28 4.18 -4.31
C ALA A 246 -20.56 3.37 -4.55
N LEU A 247 -20.61 2.12 -4.08
CA LEU A 247 -21.81 1.28 -4.09
C LEU A 247 -22.99 1.98 -3.41
N PHE A 248 -22.80 2.61 -2.24
CA PHE A 248 -23.88 3.34 -1.55
C PHE A 248 -24.42 4.53 -2.33
N ILE A 249 -23.53 5.40 -2.83
CA ILE A 249 -23.95 6.61 -3.57
C ILE A 249 -24.65 6.23 -4.88
N VAL A 250 -24.11 5.26 -5.63
CA VAL A 250 -24.73 4.76 -6.88
C VAL A 250 -26.06 4.05 -6.59
N SER A 251 -26.15 3.28 -5.50
CA SER A 251 -27.39 2.62 -5.07
C SER A 251 -28.48 3.63 -4.70
N ARG A 252 -28.16 4.66 -3.90
CA ARG A 252 -29.09 5.74 -3.55
C ARG A 252 -29.53 6.51 -4.79
N TYR A 253 -28.60 6.89 -5.67
CA TYR A 253 -28.91 7.55 -6.95
C TYR A 253 -29.92 6.76 -7.80
N ARG A 254 -29.77 5.43 -7.89
CA ARG A 254 -30.72 4.56 -8.60
C ARG A 254 -32.09 4.47 -7.95
N ALA A 255 -32.20 4.68 -6.63
CA ALA A 255 -33.47 4.76 -5.92
C ALA A 255 -34.19 6.08 -6.21
N GLU A 256 -33.48 7.22 -6.12
CA GLU A 256 -34.02 8.55 -6.44
C GLU A 256 -34.52 8.63 -7.91
N LEU A 257 -33.81 8.00 -8.85
CA LEU A 257 -34.28 7.86 -10.24
C LEU A 257 -35.51 6.95 -10.40
N ALA A 258 -35.71 5.99 -9.49
CA ALA A 258 -36.89 5.12 -9.50
C ALA A 258 -38.14 5.81 -8.92
N GLU A 259 -37.93 6.78 -8.02
CA GLU A 259 -38.95 7.72 -7.51
C GLU A 259 -39.33 8.79 -8.55
N GLY A 260 -38.59 8.89 -9.66
CA GLY A 260 -38.91 9.76 -10.79
C GLY A 260 -38.22 11.12 -10.78
N ARG A 261 -37.24 11.36 -9.89
CA ARG A 261 -36.48 12.63 -9.86
C ARG A 261 -35.61 12.78 -11.11
N GLU A 262 -35.34 14.03 -11.49
CA GLU A 262 -34.37 14.33 -12.54
C GLU A 262 -32.94 13.92 -12.13
N ARG A 263 -32.08 13.65 -13.11
CA ARG A 263 -30.72 13.11 -12.86
C ARG A 263 -29.83 14.03 -12.02
N GLU A 264 -29.86 15.35 -12.24
CA GLU A 264 -29.06 16.28 -11.44
C GLU A 264 -29.54 16.32 -9.99
N GLU A 265 -30.85 16.38 -9.78
CA GLU A 265 -31.46 16.42 -8.45
C GLU A 265 -31.29 15.09 -7.70
N ALA A 266 -31.42 13.95 -8.40
CA ALA A 266 -31.13 12.62 -7.87
C ALA A 266 -29.66 12.48 -7.44
N ALA A 267 -28.70 13.03 -8.20
CA ALA A 267 -27.30 13.03 -7.82
C ALA A 267 -27.05 13.90 -6.57
N GLY A 268 -27.66 15.09 -6.53
CA GLY A 268 -27.64 15.94 -5.33
C GLY A 268 -28.28 15.26 -4.10
N GLN A 269 -29.42 14.59 -4.26
CA GLN A 269 -30.09 13.91 -3.15
C GLN A 269 -29.30 12.69 -2.65
N ALA A 270 -28.65 11.95 -3.56
CA ALA A 270 -27.78 10.84 -3.20
C ALA A 270 -26.56 11.29 -2.39
N VAL A 271 -25.84 12.33 -2.83
CA VAL A 271 -24.67 12.86 -2.11
C VAL A 271 -25.10 13.59 -0.83
N GLY A 272 -26.26 14.25 -0.82
CA GLY A 272 -26.83 14.88 0.38
C GLY A 272 -27.18 13.89 1.50
N THR A 273 -27.66 12.69 1.16
CA THR A 273 -28.11 11.67 2.13
C THR A 273 -27.07 10.57 2.34
N ALA A 274 -26.85 9.71 1.34
CA ALA A 274 -25.85 8.65 1.43
C ALA A 274 -24.42 9.20 1.56
N GLY A 275 -24.10 10.31 0.90
CA GLY A 275 -22.82 10.99 1.09
C GLY A 275 -22.63 11.56 2.50
N SER A 276 -23.71 11.95 3.21
CA SER A 276 -23.60 12.32 4.63
C SER A 276 -23.20 11.12 5.49
N ALA A 277 -23.76 9.94 5.23
CA ALA A 277 -23.35 8.71 5.92
C ALA A 277 -21.89 8.33 5.60
N VAL A 278 -21.46 8.45 4.33
CA VAL A 278 -20.07 8.22 3.89
C VAL A 278 -19.05 9.13 4.60
N VAL A 279 -19.39 10.38 4.88
CA VAL A 279 -18.51 11.28 5.67
C VAL A 279 -18.35 10.80 7.11
N PHE A 280 -19.43 10.36 7.77
CA PHE A 280 -19.38 9.86 9.15
C PHE A 280 -18.67 8.51 9.26
N ALA A 281 -18.92 7.63 8.30
CA ALA A 281 -18.20 6.38 8.08
C ALA A 281 -16.69 6.63 7.98
N GLY A 282 -16.27 7.38 6.96
CA GLY A 282 -14.85 7.68 6.71
C GLY A 282 -14.19 8.41 7.87
N LEU A 283 -14.89 9.31 8.57
CA LEU A 283 -14.36 9.96 9.77
C LEU A 283 -14.13 8.96 10.91
N THR A 284 -14.99 7.95 11.06
CA THR A 284 -14.80 6.90 12.08
C THR A 284 -13.59 6.02 11.75
N VAL A 285 -13.41 5.65 10.48
CA VAL A 285 -12.21 4.94 10.00
C VAL A 285 -10.95 5.78 10.22
N MET A 286 -10.96 7.05 9.81
CA MET A 286 -9.82 7.96 10.01
C MET A 286 -9.47 8.17 11.49
N ILE A 287 -10.47 8.28 12.36
CA ILE A 287 -10.28 8.36 13.82
C ILE A 287 -9.61 7.09 14.36
N ALA A 288 -10.04 5.91 13.92
CA ALA A 288 -9.47 4.64 14.39
C ALA A 288 -8.01 4.45 13.93
N LEU A 289 -7.71 4.84 12.69
CA LEU A 289 -6.36 4.77 12.11
C LEU A 289 -5.40 5.83 12.69
N VAL A 290 -5.83 7.09 12.81
CA VAL A 290 -5.03 8.14 13.47
C VAL A 290 -4.89 7.87 14.98
N GLY A 291 -5.86 7.18 15.58
CA GLY A 291 -5.79 6.71 16.97
C GLY A 291 -4.61 5.80 17.27
N LEU A 292 -3.98 5.18 16.26
CA LEU A 292 -2.73 4.42 16.41
C LEU A 292 -1.58 5.29 16.97
N ALA A 293 -1.65 6.62 16.82
CA ALA A 293 -0.73 7.55 17.46
C ALA A 293 -0.70 7.45 19.00
N VAL A 294 -1.78 6.96 19.63
CA VAL A 294 -1.84 6.77 21.10
C VAL A 294 -1.03 5.55 21.56
N VAL A 295 -0.62 4.67 20.65
CA VAL A 295 0.23 3.51 20.95
C VAL A 295 1.70 3.91 21.18
N ASP A 296 2.09 5.15 20.85
CA ASP A 296 3.46 5.66 21.01
C ASP A 296 4.51 4.79 20.30
N ILE A 297 4.15 4.26 19.13
CA ILE A 297 5.03 3.52 18.24
C ILE A 297 5.10 4.28 16.91
N PRO A 298 6.28 4.80 16.49
CA PRO A 298 6.40 5.65 15.31
C PRO A 298 5.89 4.99 14.03
N ILE A 299 6.24 3.72 13.80
CA ILE A 299 5.82 2.96 12.61
C ILE A 299 4.29 2.81 12.54
N LEU A 300 3.62 2.43 13.63
CA LEU A 300 2.15 2.38 13.71
C LEU A 300 1.49 3.74 13.46
N THR A 301 2.09 4.81 13.99
CA THR A 301 1.58 6.18 13.84
C THR A 301 1.64 6.61 12.38
N LYS A 302 2.79 6.42 11.73
CA LYS A 302 3.03 6.70 10.31
C LYS A 302 2.08 5.92 9.41
N MET A 303 1.99 4.59 9.61
CA MET A 303 1.08 3.70 8.88
C MET A 303 -0.38 4.13 9.04
N GLY A 304 -0.81 4.43 10.26
CA GLY A 304 -2.17 4.88 10.57
C GLY A 304 -2.54 6.19 9.88
N VAL A 305 -1.66 7.19 9.94
CA VAL A 305 -1.87 8.50 9.30
C VAL A 305 -1.89 8.37 7.76
N ALA A 306 -0.99 7.59 7.18
CA ALA A 306 -0.95 7.33 5.74
C ALA A 306 -2.22 6.62 5.23
N ALA A 307 -2.64 5.55 5.91
CA ALA A 307 -3.88 4.84 5.59
C ALA A 307 -5.12 5.73 5.78
N ALA A 308 -5.15 6.57 6.82
CA ALA A 308 -6.22 7.56 7.01
C ALA A 308 -6.26 8.59 5.87
N GLY A 309 -5.11 9.00 5.34
CA GLY A 309 -5.00 9.85 4.15
C GLY A 309 -5.63 9.22 2.90
N THR A 310 -5.34 7.94 2.63
CA THR A 310 -5.96 7.20 1.51
C THR A 310 -7.48 7.05 1.70
N VAL A 311 -7.95 6.83 2.94
CA VAL A 311 -9.39 6.85 3.25
C VAL A 311 -10.02 8.23 3.01
N ALA A 312 -9.33 9.31 3.38
CA ALA A 312 -9.80 10.67 3.10
C ALA A 312 -9.95 10.92 1.58
N ILE A 313 -8.97 10.47 0.77
CA ILE A 313 -9.01 10.52 -0.69
C ILE A 313 -10.23 9.73 -1.22
N ALA A 314 -10.46 8.51 -0.72
CA ALA A 314 -11.61 7.69 -1.10
C ALA A 314 -12.97 8.38 -0.79
N VAL A 315 -13.10 9.03 0.39
CA VAL A 315 -14.29 9.84 0.74
C VAL A 315 -14.47 11.01 -0.23
N LEU A 316 -13.40 11.77 -0.51
CA LEU A 316 -13.47 12.92 -1.41
C LEU A 316 -13.85 12.51 -2.85
N ILE A 317 -13.32 11.39 -3.34
CA ILE A 317 -13.70 10.78 -4.62
C ILE A 317 -15.17 10.35 -4.62
N ALA A 318 -15.64 9.71 -3.55
CA ALA A 318 -17.04 9.30 -3.42
C ALA A 318 -18.00 10.49 -3.52
N LEU A 319 -17.66 11.62 -2.88
CA LEU A 319 -18.47 12.84 -2.88
C LEU A 319 -18.38 13.68 -4.16
N THR A 320 -17.34 13.49 -4.99
CA THR A 320 -17.06 14.37 -6.15
C THR A 320 -16.94 13.65 -7.50
N LEU A 321 -16.07 12.65 -7.62
CA LEU A 321 -15.83 11.95 -8.88
C LEU A 321 -17.02 11.07 -9.28
N ILE A 322 -17.67 10.41 -8.33
CA ILE A 322 -18.85 9.58 -8.59
C ILE A 322 -20.02 10.38 -9.17
N PRO A 323 -20.52 11.48 -8.56
CA PRO A 323 -21.59 12.28 -9.16
C PRO A 323 -21.19 12.88 -10.52
N ALA A 324 -19.91 13.20 -10.75
CA ALA A 324 -19.41 13.60 -12.06
C ALA A 324 -19.52 12.47 -13.11
N LEU A 325 -19.08 11.26 -12.77
CA LEU A 325 -19.13 10.08 -13.65
C LEU A 325 -20.56 9.57 -13.91
N LEU A 326 -21.45 9.63 -12.91
CA LEU A 326 -22.90 9.46 -13.09
C LEU A 326 -23.48 10.47 -14.09
N GLY A 327 -22.90 11.67 -14.15
CA GLY A 327 -23.17 12.70 -15.14
C GLY A 327 -22.86 12.29 -16.57
N TYR A 328 -21.87 11.43 -16.82
CA TYR A 328 -21.60 10.84 -18.15
C TYR A 328 -22.50 9.63 -18.45
N ALA A 329 -22.72 8.76 -17.47
CA ALA A 329 -23.45 7.50 -17.62
C ALA A 329 -25.00 7.63 -17.81
N ARG A 330 -25.49 8.77 -18.32
CA ARG A 330 -26.91 9.20 -18.35
C ARG A 330 -27.90 8.13 -18.83
N ARG A 331 -27.55 7.29 -19.81
CA ARG A 331 -28.46 6.29 -20.41
C ARG A 331 -28.26 4.86 -19.85
N SER A 332 -27.17 4.62 -19.13
CA SER A 332 -26.71 3.27 -18.75
C SER A 332 -27.07 2.90 -17.30
N VAL A 333 -27.01 3.85 -16.37
CA VAL A 333 -27.44 3.65 -14.98
C VAL A 333 -28.97 3.73 -14.90
N ARG A 334 -29.64 2.58 -15.10
CA ARG A 334 -31.10 2.49 -15.11
C ARG A 334 -31.69 2.35 -13.69
N PRO A 335 -32.87 2.93 -13.42
CA PRO A 335 -33.57 2.78 -12.15
C PRO A 335 -33.90 1.31 -11.86
N ALA A 336 -33.92 0.95 -10.58
CA ALA A 336 -34.18 -0.41 -10.14
C ALA A 336 -35.58 -0.88 -10.61
N GLY A 337 -35.66 -2.08 -11.19
CA GLY A 337 -36.93 -2.68 -11.61
C GLY A 337 -37.43 -2.35 -13.03
N ALA A 338 -36.75 -1.50 -13.81
CA ALA A 338 -37.20 -1.07 -15.15
C ALA A 338 -37.52 -2.23 -16.12
N LYS A 339 -36.76 -3.34 -16.09
CA LYS A 339 -37.02 -4.55 -16.90
C LYS A 339 -38.38 -5.22 -16.60
N ARG A 340 -38.89 -5.11 -15.35
CA ARG A 340 -40.12 -5.78 -14.90
C ARG A 340 -41.38 -5.02 -15.32
N ARG A 341 -41.36 -3.69 -15.20
CA ARG A 341 -42.48 -2.81 -15.56
C ARG A 341 -42.77 -2.84 -17.07
N ARG A 342 -41.73 -2.81 -17.92
CA ARG A 342 -41.89 -2.90 -19.39
C ARG A 342 -42.45 -4.24 -19.86
N ARG A 343 -42.17 -5.35 -19.14
CA ARG A 343 -42.75 -6.67 -19.46
C ARG A 343 -44.23 -6.75 -19.05
N GLN A 344 -44.61 -6.18 -17.91
CA GLN A 344 -46.01 -6.10 -17.48
C GLN A 344 -46.88 -5.17 -18.34
N SER A 345 -46.32 -4.10 -18.90
CA SER A 345 -47.04 -3.25 -19.88
C SER A 345 -47.18 -3.91 -21.27
N ALA A 346 -46.34 -4.90 -21.60
CA ALA A 346 -46.46 -5.68 -22.84
C ALA A 346 -47.50 -6.81 -22.70
N ASP A 347 -47.56 -7.46 -21.54
CA ASP A 347 -48.51 -8.54 -21.21
C ASP A 347 -49.98 -8.06 -21.02
N GLY A 348 -50.21 -6.74 -20.98
CA GLY A 348 -51.52 -6.15 -20.75
C GLY A 348 -52.29 -5.72 -22.01
N THR A 349 -51.74 -5.94 -23.21
CA THR A 349 -52.24 -5.34 -24.46
C THR A 349 -52.51 -6.38 -25.56
N HIS A 350 -53.26 -7.44 -25.26
CA HIS A 350 -53.95 -8.26 -26.27
C HIS A 350 -55.35 -8.61 -25.79
N GLY A 351 -56.36 -7.93 -26.35
CA GLY A 351 -57.75 -8.00 -25.90
C GLY A 351 -58.71 -7.17 -26.76
N THR A 352 -58.70 -7.42 -28.08
CA THR A 352 -59.75 -7.09 -29.06
C THR A 352 -60.34 -5.67 -29.09
N THR A 353 -59.94 -4.89 -30.09
CA THR A 353 -60.79 -3.85 -30.68
C THR A 353 -61.91 -4.49 -31.52
N GLY A 354 -63.17 -4.32 -31.09
CA GLY A 354 -64.35 -4.63 -31.88
C GLY A 354 -65.35 -3.47 -31.78
N VAL A 355 -65.56 -2.76 -32.88
CA VAL A 355 -66.51 -1.62 -32.94
C VAL A 355 -67.87 -2.13 -33.36
N HIS A 356 -68.91 -1.99 -32.53
CA HIS A 356 -70.31 -1.82 -32.97
C HIS A 356 -71.21 -1.26 -31.84
N GLN A 357 -71.53 0.03 -31.97
CA GLN A 357 -72.84 0.68 -31.83
C GLN A 357 -73.95 0.09 -30.92
N ALA A 358 -74.30 0.86 -29.88
CA ALA A 358 -75.63 1.16 -29.30
C ALA A 358 -76.72 0.08 -29.12
N GLY A 359 -77.21 -0.05 -27.87
CA GLY A 359 -78.61 -0.41 -27.56
C GLY A 359 -78.81 -1.39 -26.40
N GLY A 360 -79.89 -1.18 -25.62
CA GLY A 360 -80.45 -2.20 -24.72
C GLY A 360 -80.17 -2.00 -23.23
N ALA A 361 -81.24 -2.01 -22.43
CA ALA A 361 -81.18 -2.22 -20.98
C ALA A 361 -81.16 -3.74 -20.69
N ASP A 362 -80.64 -4.16 -19.53
CA ASP A 362 -81.50 -4.70 -18.47
C ASP A 362 -80.74 -5.14 -17.20
N ALA A 363 -81.55 -5.41 -16.18
CA ALA A 363 -81.26 -5.51 -14.77
C ALA A 363 -80.30 -6.64 -14.29
N ALA A 364 -79.58 -6.26 -13.23
CA ALA A 364 -79.47 -6.96 -11.94
C ALA A 364 -78.63 -8.24 -11.72
N ASP A 365 -77.93 -8.15 -10.58
CA ASP A 365 -77.53 -9.18 -9.61
C ASP A 365 -76.17 -9.89 -9.78
N GLY A 366 -75.48 -10.10 -8.65
CA GLY A 366 -74.16 -10.76 -8.61
C GLY A 366 -73.04 -10.10 -7.78
N ALA A 367 -73.28 -9.94 -6.47
CA ALA A 367 -72.31 -10.00 -5.35
C ALA A 367 -70.83 -9.52 -5.46
N ASP A 368 -70.43 -8.71 -4.48
CA ASP A 368 -69.07 -8.47 -3.95
C ASP A 368 -67.88 -9.19 -4.60
N ARG A 369 -67.14 -8.47 -5.46
CA ARG A 369 -65.71 -8.73 -5.70
C ARG A 369 -64.88 -7.47 -5.61
N LYS A 370 -64.41 -7.16 -4.39
CA LYS A 370 -63.28 -6.26 -4.16
C LYS A 370 -62.12 -6.67 -5.08
N PRO A 371 -61.48 -5.74 -5.81
CA PRO A 371 -60.31 -6.08 -6.60
C PRO A 371 -59.17 -6.49 -5.67
N GLU A 372 -58.78 -7.77 -5.71
CA GLU A 372 -57.63 -8.26 -4.96
C GLU A 372 -56.37 -7.50 -5.42
N ARG A 373 -55.89 -6.58 -4.58
CA ARG A 373 -54.55 -6.02 -4.71
C ARG A 373 -53.54 -7.16 -4.60
N ARG A 374 -53.08 -7.65 -5.76
CA ARG A 374 -52.09 -8.71 -5.92
C ARG A 374 -50.87 -8.38 -5.05
N ARG A 375 -50.80 -8.98 -3.86
CA ARG A 375 -49.77 -8.68 -2.85
C ARG A 375 -48.40 -8.93 -3.46
N ASP A 376 -47.57 -7.88 -3.56
CA ASP A 376 -46.18 -8.02 -3.97
C ASP A 376 -45.49 -9.06 -3.08
N LYS A 377 -44.92 -10.10 -3.70
CA LYS A 377 -44.23 -11.17 -2.97
C LYS A 377 -43.09 -10.54 -2.14
N PRO A 378 -43.06 -10.71 -0.81
CA PRO A 378 -42.06 -10.06 0.02
C PRO A 378 -40.66 -10.55 -0.32
N ASN A 379 -39.75 -9.60 -0.47
CA ASN A 379 -38.34 -9.84 -0.77
C ASN A 379 -37.62 -10.56 0.39
N MET A 380 -36.44 -11.10 0.13
CA MET A 380 -35.73 -11.96 1.09
C MET A 380 -35.42 -11.23 2.41
N GLY A 381 -34.98 -9.97 2.33
CA GLY A 381 -34.73 -9.12 3.50
C GLY A 381 -35.96 -8.92 4.41
N THR A 382 -37.15 -8.65 3.85
CA THR A 382 -38.38 -8.52 4.67
C THR A 382 -38.87 -9.86 5.26
N ARG A 383 -38.48 -11.00 4.69
CA ARG A 383 -38.76 -12.33 5.28
C ARG A 383 -37.84 -12.59 6.46
N TRP A 384 -36.54 -12.34 6.28
CA TRP A 384 -35.53 -12.47 7.33
C TRP A 384 -35.84 -11.54 8.52
N ALA A 385 -36.05 -10.25 8.27
CA ALA A 385 -36.39 -9.29 9.32
C ALA A 385 -37.66 -9.71 10.11
N ARG A 386 -38.69 -10.23 9.43
CA ARG A 386 -39.89 -10.75 10.11
C ARG A 386 -39.62 -12.02 10.93
N PHE A 387 -38.71 -12.88 10.50
CA PHE A 387 -38.28 -14.04 11.29
C PHE A 387 -37.57 -13.60 12.56
N VAL A 388 -36.56 -12.72 12.45
CA VAL A 388 -35.80 -12.21 13.59
C VAL A 388 -36.71 -11.46 14.57
N VAL A 389 -37.53 -10.53 14.10
CA VAL A 389 -38.48 -9.78 14.95
C VAL A 389 -39.52 -10.70 15.61
N ARG A 390 -39.88 -11.83 15.00
CA ARG A 390 -40.78 -12.83 15.59
C ARG A 390 -40.11 -13.72 16.64
N ARG A 391 -38.80 -13.95 16.57
CA ARG A 391 -38.02 -14.77 17.51
C ARG A 391 -36.71 -14.06 17.94
N PRO A 392 -36.78 -12.88 18.59
CA PRO A 392 -35.60 -12.09 18.87
C PRO A 392 -34.69 -12.74 19.92
N LEU A 393 -35.24 -13.33 20.99
CA LEU A 393 -34.44 -14.00 22.02
C LEU A 393 -33.64 -15.21 21.48
N PRO A 394 -34.23 -16.19 20.77
CA PRO A 394 -33.44 -17.29 20.19
C PRO A 394 -32.38 -16.83 19.19
N VAL A 395 -32.68 -15.82 18.36
CA VAL A 395 -31.71 -15.31 17.38
C VAL A 395 -30.56 -14.57 18.06
N LEU A 396 -30.86 -13.77 19.09
CA LEU A 396 -29.85 -13.09 19.90
C LEU A 396 -28.93 -14.09 20.62
N LEU A 397 -29.52 -15.08 21.30
CA LEU A 397 -28.75 -16.10 22.02
C LEU A 397 -27.90 -16.94 21.07
N LEU A 398 -28.44 -17.38 19.93
CA LEU A 398 -27.67 -18.16 18.95
C LEU A 398 -26.51 -17.33 18.34
N GLY A 399 -26.74 -16.05 18.05
CA GLY A 399 -25.70 -15.16 17.54
C GLY A 399 -24.60 -14.89 18.57
N VAL A 400 -24.97 -14.57 19.81
CA VAL A 400 -24.00 -14.28 20.88
C VAL A 400 -23.22 -15.51 21.30
N VAL A 401 -23.88 -16.67 21.46
CA VAL A 401 -23.19 -17.94 21.78
C VAL A 401 -22.34 -18.42 20.62
N GLY A 402 -22.82 -18.29 19.37
CA GLY A 402 -22.05 -18.67 18.18
C GLY A 402 -20.76 -17.86 18.04
N LEU A 403 -20.83 -16.54 18.19
CA LEU A 403 -19.63 -15.69 18.21
C LEU A 403 -18.76 -15.93 19.45
N GLY A 404 -19.35 -16.19 20.62
CA GLY A 404 -18.59 -16.53 21.83
C GLY A 404 -17.80 -17.83 21.70
N VAL A 405 -18.35 -18.86 21.03
CA VAL A 405 -17.63 -20.09 20.70
C VAL A 405 -16.53 -19.83 19.67
N ALA A 406 -16.80 -19.02 18.64
CA ALA A 406 -15.78 -18.62 17.67
C ALA A 406 -14.66 -17.74 18.27
N ALA A 407 -14.95 -17.02 19.35
CA ALA A 407 -13.98 -16.21 20.11
C ALA A 407 -13.19 -17.03 21.14
N ASN A 408 -13.58 -18.27 21.44
CA ASN A 408 -12.91 -19.10 22.44
C ASN A 408 -11.39 -19.29 22.18
N PRO A 409 -10.90 -19.48 20.93
CA PRO A 409 -9.46 -19.62 20.69
C PRO A 409 -8.62 -18.41 21.10
N VAL A 410 -9.20 -17.21 21.28
CA VAL A 410 -8.47 -16.03 21.78
C VAL A 410 -7.86 -16.26 23.17
N SER A 411 -8.38 -17.22 23.97
CA SER A 411 -7.77 -17.55 25.26
C SER A 411 -6.41 -18.26 25.14
N SER A 412 -6.01 -18.71 23.94
CA SER A 412 -4.68 -19.25 23.64
C SER A 412 -3.96 -18.40 22.58
N LEU A 413 -4.21 -17.09 22.56
CA LEU A 413 -3.54 -16.16 21.67
C LEU A 413 -2.10 -15.95 22.15
N GLU A 414 -1.15 -16.57 21.47
CA GLU A 414 0.28 -16.27 21.63
C GLU A 414 0.65 -15.15 20.64
N LEU A 415 1.23 -14.05 21.15
CA LEU A 415 1.67 -12.91 20.35
C LEU A 415 3.19 -12.92 20.21
N GLY A 416 3.68 -12.64 19.01
CA GLY A 416 5.10 -12.49 18.75
C GLY A 416 5.37 -11.89 17.37
N LEU A 417 6.63 -11.57 17.08
CA LEU A 417 7.08 -11.29 15.72
C LEU A 417 7.59 -12.60 15.09
N PRO A 418 7.21 -12.94 13.83
CA PRO A 418 7.69 -14.16 13.19
C PRO A 418 9.21 -14.20 13.05
N ASP A 419 9.81 -15.36 13.31
CA ASP A 419 11.22 -15.66 12.99
C ASP A 419 11.30 -16.56 11.74
N ASP A 420 12.51 -16.95 11.33
CA ASP A 420 12.72 -17.92 10.23
C ASP A 420 12.03 -19.28 10.52
N GLY A 421 11.64 -19.55 11.77
CA GLY A 421 10.83 -20.68 12.19
C GLY A 421 9.35 -20.61 11.80
N ALA A 422 8.88 -19.50 11.22
CA ALA A 422 7.54 -19.35 10.63
C ALA A 422 7.55 -19.41 9.10
N LYS A 423 8.72 -19.61 8.46
CA LYS A 423 8.84 -19.75 7.00
C LYS A 423 8.55 -21.19 6.53
N PRO A 424 8.18 -21.39 5.25
CA PRO A 424 7.91 -22.71 4.68
C PRO A 424 9.12 -23.65 4.73
N THR A 425 8.90 -24.95 4.93
CA THR A 425 9.95 -25.96 5.20
C THR A 425 10.92 -26.23 4.03
N ASP A 426 10.60 -25.78 2.83
CA ASP A 426 11.44 -25.87 1.64
C ASP A 426 12.42 -24.69 1.50
N THR A 427 12.17 -23.56 2.17
CA THR A 427 13.07 -22.39 2.20
C THR A 427 14.41 -22.69 2.87
N SER A 428 15.47 -21.99 2.47
CA SER A 428 16.81 -22.20 3.03
C SER A 428 16.87 -21.73 4.49
N GLU A 429 16.19 -20.63 4.79
CA GLU A 429 16.20 -19.99 6.10
C GLU A 429 15.49 -20.84 7.16
N ARG A 430 14.36 -21.47 6.82
CA ARG A 430 13.69 -22.45 7.71
C ARG A 430 14.57 -23.66 7.97
N LYS A 431 15.22 -24.23 6.95
CA LYS A 431 16.13 -25.36 7.13
C LYS A 431 17.35 -24.98 7.97
N ALA A 432 17.92 -23.79 7.77
CA ALA A 432 18.99 -23.26 8.61
C ALA A 432 18.53 -23.10 10.07
N TYR A 433 17.33 -22.57 10.31
CA TYR A 433 16.73 -22.45 11.65
C TYR A 433 16.56 -23.82 12.32
N ASP A 434 16.04 -24.81 11.60
CA ASP A 434 15.83 -26.17 12.13
C ASP A 434 17.17 -26.88 12.40
N MET A 435 18.16 -26.78 11.48
CA MET A 435 19.51 -27.31 11.69
C MET A 435 20.24 -26.69 12.89
N LEU A 436 20.07 -25.38 13.12
CA LEU A 436 20.60 -24.71 14.31
C LEU A 436 19.90 -25.18 15.59
N SER A 437 18.57 -25.35 15.54
CA SER A 437 17.78 -25.88 16.66
C SER A 437 18.21 -27.29 17.05
N ASP A 438 18.41 -28.18 16.08
CA ASP A 438 18.82 -29.57 16.29
C ASP A 438 20.28 -29.70 16.76
N GLY A 439 21.19 -28.90 16.18
CA GLY A 439 22.63 -29.00 16.46
C GLY A 439 23.09 -28.29 17.75
N PHE A 440 22.43 -27.18 18.12
CA PHE A 440 22.85 -26.30 19.22
C PHE A 440 21.80 -26.09 20.31
N GLY A 441 20.53 -26.45 20.06
CA GLY A 441 19.40 -26.26 20.95
C GLY A 441 18.45 -25.15 20.48
N PRO A 442 17.15 -25.23 20.78
CA PRO A 442 16.14 -24.36 20.16
C PRO A 442 16.27 -22.87 20.50
N GLY A 443 16.82 -22.52 21.67
CA GLY A 443 17.10 -21.12 22.03
C GLY A 443 18.31 -20.51 21.30
N PHE A 444 19.09 -21.31 20.57
CA PHE A 444 20.21 -20.80 19.77
C PHE A 444 19.77 -19.81 18.69
N ASN A 445 18.54 -19.91 18.21
CA ASN A 445 18.02 -19.00 17.20
C ASN A 445 17.69 -17.59 17.72
N GLY A 446 17.55 -17.40 19.04
CA GLY A 446 17.28 -16.11 19.67
C GLY A 446 18.14 -15.88 20.92
N PRO A 447 19.45 -15.65 20.76
CA PRO A 447 20.31 -15.28 21.86
C PRO A 447 19.91 -13.90 22.41
N LEU A 448 19.97 -13.78 23.73
CA LEU A 448 19.77 -12.53 24.47
C LEU A 448 21.13 -11.86 24.69
N LEU A 449 21.24 -10.57 24.37
CA LEU A 449 22.45 -9.79 24.64
C LEU A 449 22.25 -8.99 25.92
N VAL A 450 22.95 -9.39 26.97
CA VAL A 450 22.95 -8.66 28.25
C VAL A 450 24.06 -7.62 28.23
N VAL A 451 23.68 -6.35 28.35
CA VAL A 451 24.57 -5.20 28.42
C VAL A 451 24.68 -4.77 29.88
N VAL A 452 25.90 -4.71 30.39
CA VAL A 452 26.21 -4.29 31.76
C VAL A 452 26.97 -2.97 31.68
N ASP A 453 26.32 -1.88 32.05
CA ASP A 453 26.96 -0.59 32.24
C ASP A 453 27.38 -0.42 33.71
N ALA A 454 28.68 -0.53 33.96
CA ALA A 454 29.28 -0.36 35.27
C ALA A 454 30.06 0.96 35.38
N THR A 455 29.72 1.99 34.57
CA THR A 455 30.31 3.34 34.66
C THR A 455 30.18 3.95 36.06
N ASP A 456 29.06 3.70 36.76
CA ASP A 456 28.79 4.18 38.12
C ASP A 456 29.31 3.23 39.23
N SER A 457 30.08 2.19 38.90
CA SER A 457 30.55 1.17 39.86
C SER A 457 31.99 1.43 40.33
N ASP A 458 32.23 1.28 41.65
CA ASP A 458 33.57 1.34 42.24
C ASP A 458 34.49 0.15 41.83
N ASP A 459 33.90 -0.99 41.41
CA ASP A 459 34.61 -2.12 40.80
C ASP A 459 33.85 -2.67 39.57
N PRO A 460 34.05 -2.06 38.39
CA PRO A 460 33.35 -2.46 37.18
C PRO A 460 33.54 -3.93 36.78
N LYS A 461 34.72 -4.50 37.05
CA LYS A 461 35.04 -5.90 36.69
C LYS A 461 34.47 -6.89 37.69
N GLY A 462 34.46 -6.54 38.98
CA GLY A 462 33.75 -7.29 40.02
C GLY A 462 32.25 -7.34 39.72
N ALA A 463 31.64 -6.19 39.42
CA ALA A 463 30.22 -6.09 39.09
C ALA A 463 29.84 -6.94 37.86
N VAL A 464 30.56 -6.80 36.74
CA VAL A 464 30.33 -7.62 35.53
C VAL A 464 30.51 -9.12 35.80
N THR A 465 31.45 -9.50 36.66
CA THR A 465 31.67 -10.91 37.03
C THR A 465 30.51 -11.48 37.85
N GLU A 466 29.95 -10.69 38.77
CA GLU A 466 28.80 -11.13 39.57
C GLU A 466 27.52 -11.16 38.72
N VAL A 467 27.29 -10.20 37.81
CA VAL A 467 26.19 -10.28 36.82
C VAL A 467 26.31 -11.56 35.98
N ALA A 468 27.49 -11.84 35.41
CA ALA A 468 27.70 -13.03 34.59
C ALA A 468 27.44 -14.34 35.38
N LYS A 469 27.72 -14.34 36.69
CA LYS A 469 27.45 -15.46 37.60
C LYS A 469 25.97 -15.60 37.95
N THR A 470 25.28 -14.49 38.24
CA THR A 470 23.84 -14.45 38.52
C THR A 470 23.03 -14.89 37.31
N VAL A 471 23.28 -14.29 36.14
CA VAL A 471 22.60 -14.63 34.88
C VAL A 471 22.82 -16.11 34.51
N LYS A 472 24.02 -16.65 34.70
CA LYS A 472 24.31 -18.08 34.46
C LYS A 472 23.64 -19.01 35.49
N GLY A 473 23.17 -18.49 36.62
CA GLY A 473 22.44 -19.23 37.64
C GLY A 473 20.92 -19.24 37.46
N LEU A 474 20.38 -18.51 36.47
CA LEU A 474 18.95 -18.47 36.17
C LEU A 474 18.49 -19.77 35.48
N ASP A 475 17.24 -20.15 35.76
CA ASP A 475 16.55 -21.19 35.00
C ASP A 475 16.40 -20.77 33.52
N ASP A 476 16.28 -21.74 32.62
CA ASP A 476 16.26 -21.55 31.14
C ASP A 476 17.55 -21.04 30.50
N VAL A 477 18.66 -20.82 31.21
CA VAL A 477 19.95 -20.46 30.59
C VAL A 477 20.76 -21.69 30.18
N LEU A 478 20.86 -21.96 28.88
CA LEU A 478 21.68 -23.05 28.34
C LEU A 478 23.18 -22.73 28.41
N THR A 479 23.57 -21.49 28.11
CA THR A 479 24.97 -21.01 28.20
C THR A 479 25.04 -19.48 28.18
N ALA A 480 25.95 -18.91 28.97
CA ALA A 480 26.39 -17.52 28.86
C ALA A 480 27.85 -17.47 28.42
N THR A 481 28.20 -16.59 27.47
CA THR A 481 29.57 -16.38 27.02
C THR A 481 30.41 -15.63 28.07
N PRO A 482 31.75 -15.69 28.00
CA PRO A 482 32.59 -14.71 28.71
C PRO A 482 32.21 -13.28 28.32
N ALA A 483 32.34 -12.34 29.26
CA ALA A 483 32.03 -10.94 29.05
C ALA A 483 33.04 -10.26 28.11
N THR A 484 32.55 -9.58 27.08
CA THR A 484 33.34 -8.75 26.15
C THR A 484 33.27 -7.29 26.59
N TYR A 485 34.40 -6.70 26.92
CA TYR A 485 34.47 -5.34 27.48
C TYR A 485 34.61 -4.26 26.40
N SER A 486 34.07 -3.07 26.67
CA SER A 486 34.27 -1.85 25.88
C SER A 486 35.73 -1.42 25.85
N LYS A 487 36.09 -0.50 24.95
CA LYS A 487 37.45 0.09 24.89
C LYS A 487 37.84 0.80 26.20
N SER A 488 36.86 1.35 26.92
CA SER A 488 37.00 1.98 28.24
C SER A 488 37.01 0.96 29.40
N GLY A 489 36.41 -0.23 29.22
CA GLY A 489 36.42 -1.33 30.21
C GLY A 489 35.40 -1.19 31.33
N ASP A 490 34.49 -0.20 31.22
CA ASP A 490 33.39 0.15 32.12
C ASP A 490 32.04 -0.46 31.70
N THR A 491 31.89 -0.80 30.42
CA THR A 491 30.72 -1.48 29.86
C THR A 491 31.10 -2.87 29.36
N ALA A 492 30.23 -3.86 29.52
CA ALA A 492 30.45 -5.22 29.02
C ALA A 492 29.21 -5.84 28.37
N MET A 493 29.45 -6.70 27.39
CA MET A 493 28.46 -7.52 26.69
C MET A 493 28.59 -8.99 27.11
N ILE A 494 27.45 -9.63 27.39
CA ILE A 494 27.36 -11.06 27.69
C ILE A 494 26.26 -11.64 26.79
N ASN A 495 26.63 -12.55 25.87
CA ASN A 495 25.63 -13.30 25.09
C ASN A 495 25.11 -14.46 25.94
N VAL A 496 23.79 -14.53 26.07
CA VAL A 496 23.05 -15.55 26.81
C VAL A 496 22.22 -16.34 25.81
N ILE A 497 22.38 -17.65 25.79
CA ILE A 497 21.61 -18.56 24.94
C ILE A 497 20.56 -19.24 25.83
N PRO A 498 19.26 -19.02 25.59
CA PRO A 498 18.19 -19.73 26.27
C PRO A 498 18.17 -21.24 25.94
N ASP A 499 17.50 -22.03 26.78
CA ASP A 499 17.16 -23.43 26.52
C ASP A 499 15.85 -23.53 25.71
N SER A 500 14.96 -22.53 25.81
CA SER A 500 13.67 -22.49 25.13
C SER A 500 13.66 -21.60 23.86
N LYS A 501 12.62 -21.72 23.03
CA LYS A 501 12.51 -21.02 21.72
C LYS A 501 12.33 -19.50 21.89
N PRO A 502 12.74 -18.67 20.91
CA PRO A 502 12.68 -17.20 21.03
C PRO A 502 11.26 -16.65 21.23
N SER A 503 10.27 -17.31 20.64
CA SER A 503 8.84 -16.97 20.70
C SER A 503 8.09 -17.63 21.87
N SER A 504 8.78 -18.34 22.77
CA SER A 504 8.14 -19.04 23.89
C SER A 504 8.10 -18.19 25.16
N THR A 505 7.03 -18.35 25.96
CA THR A 505 6.85 -17.62 27.22
C THR A 505 7.97 -17.87 28.23
N ARG A 506 8.70 -19.00 28.15
CA ARG A 506 9.88 -19.26 28.98
C ARG A 506 11.04 -18.30 28.70
N THR A 507 11.23 -17.91 27.44
CA THR A 507 12.23 -16.89 27.07
C THR A 507 11.79 -15.48 27.52
N GLU A 508 10.49 -15.19 27.47
CA GLU A 508 9.91 -13.96 28.03
C GLU A 508 10.12 -13.88 29.55
N ASP A 509 9.77 -14.94 30.28
CA ASP A 509 10.02 -15.09 31.72
C ASP A 509 11.51 -14.93 32.05
N LEU A 510 12.42 -15.50 31.24
CA LEU A 510 13.87 -15.34 31.40
C LEU A 510 14.33 -13.89 31.20
N VAL A 511 13.83 -13.19 30.17
CA VAL A 511 14.16 -11.76 29.97
C VAL A 511 13.69 -10.92 31.15
N HIS A 512 12.49 -11.18 31.68
CA HIS A 512 12.02 -10.51 32.90
C HIS A 512 12.87 -10.86 34.12
N ALA A 513 13.25 -12.13 34.32
CA ALA A 513 14.11 -12.55 35.42
C ALA A 513 15.50 -11.89 35.38
N ILE A 514 16.14 -11.77 34.21
CA ILE A 514 17.42 -11.07 34.06
C ILE A 514 17.28 -9.58 34.43
N ARG A 515 16.16 -8.94 34.09
CA ARG A 515 15.89 -7.53 34.39
C ARG A 515 15.60 -7.30 35.87
N ASP A 516 14.79 -8.15 36.48
CA ASP A 516 14.44 -8.08 37.90
C ASP A 516 15.69 -8.27 38.80
N GLU A 517 16.51 -9.30 38.50
CA GLU A 517 17.82 -9.49 39.16
C GLU A 517 18.80 -8.35 38.84
N GLY A 518 18.76 -7.79 37.63
CA GLY A 518 19.51 -6.60 37.24
C GLY A 518 19.23 -5.39 38.13
N GLY A 519 17.97 -5.23 38.56
CA GLY A 519 17.57 -4.22 39.55
C GLY A 519 18.19 -4.43 40.93
N ALA A 520 18.32 -5.68 41.38
CA ALA A 520 18.99 -6.04 42.63
C ALA A 520 20.51 -5.80 42.54
N VAL A 521 21.16 -6.26 41.46
CA VAL A 521 22.61 -6.06 41.26
C VAL A 521 22.95 -4.57 41.15
N LYS A 522 22.09 -3.75 40.54
CA LYS A 522 22.28 -2.29 40.52
C LYS A 522 22.26 -1.66 41.91
N ALA A 523 21.42 -2.14 42.82
CA ALA A 523 21.36 -1.64 44.19
C ALA A 523 22.65 -1.96 44.99
N ASP A 524 23.27 -3.10 44.75
CA ASP A 524 24.46 -3.56 45.48
C ASP A 524 25.80 -3.11 44.85
N THR A 525 25.85 -2.91 43.53
CA THR A 525 27.12 -2.68 42.78
C THR A 525 27.18 -1.36 42.01
N GLY A 526 26.06 -0.65 41.85
CA GLY A 526 25.93 0.50 40.96
C GLY A 526 25.81 0.17 39.47
N ALA A 527 26.12 -1.07 39.04
CA ALA A 527 26.07 -1.46 37.63
C ALA A 527 24.63 -1.62 37.13
N THR A 528 24.30 -0.98 36.01
CA THR A 528 23.01 -1.12 35.34
C THR A 528 23.07 -2.29 34.36
N VAL A 529 22.25 -3.31 34.61
CA VAL A 529 22.05 -4.43 33.69
C VAL A 529 20.85 -4.12 32.79
N MET A 530 20.97 -4.38 31.50
CA MET A 530 19.89 -4.26 30.52
C MET A 530 19.93 -5.42 29.53
N VAL A 531 18.78 -5.80 28.95
CA VAL A 531 18.68 -6.90 27.98
C VAL A 531 18.21 -6.39 26.62
N THR A 532 18.97 -6.73 25.57
CA THR A 532 18.71 -6.39 24.16
C THR A 532 18.98 -7.58 23.22
N GLY A 533 19.05 -7.32 21.92
CA GLY A 533 19.00 -8.32 20.85
C GLY A 533 17.58 -8.52 20.34
N ALA A 534 17.44 -9.10 19.14
CA ALA A 534 16.16 -9.20 18.42
C ALA A 534 15.03 -9.82 19.27
N THR A 535 15.33 -10.86 20.05
CA THR A 535 14.33 -11.53 20.91
C THR A 535 13.84 -10.62 22.05
N ALA A 536 14.75 -9.94 22.75
CA ALA A 536 14.37 -8.99 23.81
C ALA A 536 13.64 -7.75 23.25
N MET A 537 14.04 -7.29 22.05
CA MET A 537 13.29 -6.26 21.33
C MET A 537 11.88 -6.75 21.01
N ASN A 538 11.71 -7.94 20.45
CA ASN A 538 10.40 -8.53 20.10
C ASN A 538 9.47 -8.67 21.32
N ILE A 539 10.03 -9.01 22.49
CA ILE A 539 9.30 -9.03 23.77
C ILE A 539 8.87 -7.61 24.16
N ASP A 540 9.78 -6.64 24.18
CA ASP A 540 9.48 -5.23 24.50
C ASP A 540 8.43 -4.62 23.54
N VAL A 541 8.49 -4.96 22.24
CA VAL A 541 7.49 -4.58 21.23
C VAL A 541 6.13 -5.13 21.64
N SER A 542 6.06 -6.43 21.92
CA SER A 542 4.81 -7.14 22.21
C SER A 542 4.18 -6.65 23.51
N GLN A 543 5.00 -6.37 24.54
CA GLN A 543 4.54 -5.78 25.79
C GLN A 543 4.02 -4.34 25.57
N LYS A 544 4.77 -3.47 24.88
CA LYS A 544 4.33 -2.07 24.60
C LYS A 544 3.02 -2.05 23.80
N LEU A 545 2.85 -2.95 22.83
CA LEU A 545 1.60 -3.12 22.08
C LEU A 545 0.44 -3.60 22.97
N ASN A 546 0.69 -4.57 23.86
CA ASN A 546 -0.33 -5.11 24.75
C ASN A 546 -0.81 -4.07 25.78
N ASP A 547 0.13 -3.35 26.41
CA ASP A 547 -0.19 -2.26 27.34
C ASP A 547 -0.96 -1.12 26.64
N ALA A 548 -0.69 -0.89 25.35
CA ALA A 548 -1.38 0.11 24.54
C ALA A 548 -2.77 -0.33 24.02
N LEU A 549 -3.10 -1.62 24.00
CA LEU A 549 -4.40 -2.11 23.51
C LEU A 549 -5.58 -1.50 24.28
N VAL A 550 -5.48 -1.41 25.61
CA VAL A 550 -6.54 -0.89 26.48
C VAL A 550 -6.79 0.62 26.26
N PRO A 551 -5.79 1.52 26.33
CA PRO A 551 -6.01 2.94 26.03
C PRO A 551 -6.41 3.18 24.57
N TYR A 552 -5.88 2.41 23.61
CA TYR A 552 -6.30 2.48 22.21
C TYR A 552 -7.78 2.13 22.02
N LEU A 553 -8.22 0.99 22.59
CA LEU A 553 -9.62 0.57 22.54
C LEU A 553 -10.54 1.60 23.23
N ALA A 554 -10.14 2.12 24.39
CA ALA A 554 -10.89 3.14 25.11
C ALA A 554 -11.05 4.44 24.32
N LEU A 555 -9.98 4.89 23.62
CA LEU A 555 -10.02 6.04 22.74
C LEU A 555 -10.96 5.80 21.53
N VAL A 556 -10.71 4.73 20.77
CA VAL A 556 -11.39 4.47 19.50
C VAL A 556 -12.87 4.18 19.71
N VAL A 557 -13.18 3.24 20.61
CA VAL A 557 -14.58 2.90 20.95
C VAL A 557 -15.26 4.07 21.64
N GLY A 558 -14.58 4.79 22.54
CA GLY A 558 -15.13 5.94 23.24
C GLY A 558 -15.49 7.12 22.32
N LEU A 559 -14.55 7.55 21.47
CA LEU A 559 -14.75 8.69 20.56
C LEU A 559 -15.82 8.40 19.50
N ALA A 560 -15.86 7.18 18.97
CA ALA A 560 -16.92 6.81 18.04
C ALA A 560 -18.26 6.54 18.75
N PHE A 561 -18.28 6.03 19.99
CA PHE A 561 -19.51 5.98 20.78
C PHE A 561 -20.13 7.38 20.94
N LEU A 562 -19.30 8.41 21.18
CA LEU A 562 -19.71 9.82 21.16
C LEU A 562 -20.21 10.27 19.77
N LEU A 563 -19.49 9.96 18.69
CA LEU A 563 -19.90 10.27 17.31
C LEU A 563 -21.26 9.62 16.96
N LEU A 564 -21.49 8.37 17.36
CA LEU A 564 -22.73 7.65 17.11
C LEU A 564 -23.89 8.15 17.98
N ILE A 565 -23.62 8.66 19.19
CA ILE A 565 -24.60 9.44 19.97
C ILE A 565 -25.02 10.69 19.19
N VAL A 566 -24.10 11.39 18.51
CA VAL A 566 -24.43 12.55 17.67
C VAL A 566 -25.31 12.13 16.47
N VAL A 567 -24.94 11.05 15.78
CA VAL A 567 -25.68 10.51 14.62
C VAL A 567 -27.09 10.04 14.99
N PHE A 568 -27.21 9.09 15.92
CA PHE A 568 -28.47 8.42 16.23
C PHE A 568 -29.30 9.14 17.30
N ARG A 569 -28.71 10.09 18.04
CA ARG A 569 -29.30 10.77 19.21
C ARG A 569 -29.95 9.75 20.17
N SER A 570 -29.22 8.67 20.45
CA SER A 570 -29.55 7.56 21.35
C SER A 570 -28.27 7.06 22.03
N ILE A 571 -28.39 6.55 23.26
CA ILE A 571 -27.26 5.91 23.99
C ILE A 571 -27.24 4.39 23.76
N LEU A 572 -28.41 3.75 23.67
CA LEU A 572 -28.50 2.29 23.58
C LEU A 572 -28.13 1.74 22.20
N VAL A 573 -28.40 2.51 21.13
CA VAL A 573 -28.03 2.12 19.75
C VAL A 573 -26.52 2.07 19.55
N PRO A 574 -25.73 3.10 19.96
CA PRO A 574 -24.28 3.02 20.00
C PRO A 574 -23.75 1.92 20.93
N LEU A 575 -24.31 1.77 22.14
CA LEU A 575 -23.80 0.80 23.13
C LEU A 575 -23.87 -0.64 22.60
N LYS A 576 -25.02 -1.03 22.06
CA LYS A 576 -25.18 -2.37 21.47
C LYS A 576 -24.43 -2.54 20.13
N ALA A 577 -24.05 -1.45 19.47
CA ALA A 577 -23.15 -1.52 18.30
C ALA A 577 -21.72 -1.82 18.76
N ALA A 578 -21.19 -1.06 19.72
CA ALA A 578 -19.85 -1.28 20.29
C ALA A 578 -19.67 -2.69 20.88
N LEU A 579 -20.66 -3.19 21.64
CA LEU A 579 -20.64 -4.54 22.19
C LEU A 579 -20.70 -5.64 21.12
N GLY A 580 -21.51 -5.43 20.07
CA GLY A 580 -21.58 -6.36 18.93
C GLY A 580 -20.28 -6.39 18.15
N PHE A 581 -19.70 -5.22 17.87
CA PHE A 581 -18.39 -5.06 17.24
C PHE A 581 -17.28 -5.78 18.01
N LEU A 582 -17.17 -5.55 19.33
CA LEU A 582 -16.12 -6.17 20.14
C LEU A 582 -16.22 -7.69 20.10
N LEU A 583 -17.45 -8.23 20.12
CA LEU A 583 -17.70 -9.66 19.98
C LEU A 583 -17.32 -10.20 18.59
N SER A 584 -17.51 -9.43 17.51
CA SER A 584 -17.03 -9.78 16.16
C SER A 584 -15.51 -9.79 16.07
N VAL A 585 -14.82 -8.81 16.68
CA VAL A 585 -13.34 -8.77 16.67
C VAL A 585 -12.74 -9.90 17.48
N LEU A 586 -13.30 -10.22 18.65
CA LEU A 586 -12.87 -11.39 19.43
C LEU A 586 -13.14 -12.69 18.65
N ALA A 587 -14.28 -12.81 17.97
CA ALA A 587 -14.54 -13.97 17.11
C ALA A 587 -13.57 -14.05 15.92
N ALA A 588 -13.19 -12.92 15.33
CA ALA A 588 -12.22 -12.86 14.23
C ALA A 588 -10.79 -13.17 14.69
N LEU A 589 -10.35 -12.66 15.84
CA LEU A 589 -9.10 -13.07 16.48
C LEU A 589 -9.12 -14.58 16.74
N GLY A 590 -10.21 -15.13 17.27
CA GLY A 590 -10.34 -16.57 17.52
C GLY A 590 -10.27 -17.40 16.24
N ALA A 591 -10.81 -16.90 15.12
CA ALA A 591 -10.64 -17.52 13.82
C ALA A 591 -9.19 -17.44 13.30
N VAL A 592 -8.50 -16.32 13.49
CA VAL A 592 -7.07 -16.19 13.17
C VAL A 592 -6.26 -17.19 13.99
N VAL A 593 -6.48 -17.29 15.30
CA VAL A 593 -5.80 -18.27 16.18
C VAL A 593 -6.05 -19.69 15.70
N ALA A 594 -7.31 -20.04 15.42
CA ALA A 594 -7.66 -21.38 14.95
C ALA A 594 -6.97 -21.75 13.62
N VAL A 595 -6.82 -20.82 12.68
CA VAL A 595 -6.17 -21.08 11.38
C VAL A 595 -4.65 -21.04 11.48
N PHE A 596 -4.07 -19.96 12.01
CA PHE A 596 -2.64 -19.68 11.93
C PHE A 596 -1.81 -20.22 13.12
N GLN A 597 -2.43 -20.47 14.28
CA GLN A 597 -1.74 -21.08 15.44
C GLN A 597 -2.12 -22.55 15.61
N TRP A 598 -3.40 -22.91 15.43
CA TRP A 598 -3.85 -24.31 15.57
C TRP A 598 -3.87 -25.10 14.24
N GLY A 599 -3.57 -24.45 13.11
CA GLY A 599 -3.47 -25.11 11.80
C GLY A 599 -4.79 -25.53 11.14
N TRP A 600 -5.94 -25.02 11.60
CA TRP A 600 -7.23 -25.40 11.00
C TRP A 600 -7.34 -24.83 9.58
N LEU A 601 -7.70 -25.67 8.61
CA LEU A 601 -7.79 -25.32 7.18
C LEU A 601 -6.44 -24.83 6.56
N ALA A 602 -5.30 -25.12 7.20
CA ALA A 602 -3.98 -24.69 6.72
C ALA A 602 -3.73 -25.06 5.24
N ASP A 603 -3.91 -26.35 4.90
CA ASP A 603 -3.79 -26.89 3.53
C ASP A 603 -4.70 -26.17 2.50
N VAL A 604 -5.87 -25.69 2.93
CA VAL A 604 -6.88 -25.07 2.05
C VAL A 604 -6.57 -23.60 1.79
N LEU A 605 -5.87 -22.94 2.73
CA LEU A 605 -5.55 -21.52 2.69
C LEU A 605 -4.08 -21.25 2.31
N ALA A 606 -3.32 -22.30 1.96
CA ALA A 606 -1.87 -22.25 1.75
C ALA A 606 -1.15 -21.56 2.94
N VAL A 607 -1.50 -21.99 4.15
CA VAL A 607 -0.74 -21.67 5.38
C VAL A 607 0.24 -22.83 5.55
N GLU A 608 1.46 -22.64 5.08
CA GLU A 608 2.46 -23.71 4.97
C GLU A 608 3.08 -24.07 6.32
N GLU A 609 3.13 -23.12 7.26
CA GLU A 609 3.53 -23.33 8.65
C GLU A 609 2.67 -22.52 9.63
N THR A 610 2.50 -23.05 10.84
CA THR A 610 1.80 -22.37 11.94
C THR A 610 2.77 -21.63 12.85
N GLY A 611 2.40 -20.45 13.34
CA GLY A 611 3.27 -19.61 14.17
C GLY A 611 2.50 -18.70 15.13
N PRO A 612 3.21 -17.87 15.93
CA PRO A 612 2.58 -16.87 16.78
C PRO A 612 1.80 -15.83 15.95
N VAL A 613 0.69 -15.32 16.49
CA VAL A 613 -0.02 -14.21 15.82
C VAL A 613 0.80 -12.94 15.97
N MET A 614 0.95 -12.19 14.88
CA MET A 614 1.76 -10.98 14.90
C MET A 614 1.25 -9.97 15.95
N SER A 615 2.13 -9.47 16.83
CA SER A 615 1.75 -8.61 17.97
C SER A 615 0.96 -7.34 17.58
N MET A 616 1.15 -6.81 16.37
CA MET A 616 0.41 -5.65 15.85
C MET A 616 -1.02 -5.99 15.37
N MET A 617 -1.33 -7.27 15.13
CA MET A 617 -2.60 -7.73 14.56
C MET A 617 -3.83 -7.32 15.37
N PRO A 618 -3.90 -7.51 16.71
CA PRO A 618 -5.07 -7.13 17.48
C PRO A 618 -5.37 -5.62 17.38
N ILE A 619 -4.32 -4.78 17.41
CA ILE A 619 -4.44 -3.33 17.27
C ILE A 619 -4.99 -2.95 15.89
N PHE A 620 -4.37 -3.45 14.80
CA PHE A 620 -4.83 -3.17 13.44
C PHE A 620 -6.25 -3.68 13.20
N MET A 621 -6.56 -4.90 13.64
CA MET A 621 -7.89 -5.47 13.43
C MET A 621 -8.96 -4.72 14.23
N VAL A 622 -8.69 -4.33 15.49
CA VAL A 622 -9.60 -3.43 16.23
C VAL A 622 -9.81 -2.15 15.44
N GLY A 623 -8.75 -1.45 15.02
CA GLY A 623 -8.87 -0.16 14.33
C GLY A 623 -9.61 -0.22 13.00
N VAL A 624 -9.14 -1.09 12.11
CA VAL A 624 -9.65 -1.21 10.74
C VAL A 624 -11.07 -1.79 10.74
N VAL A 625 -11.31 -2.89 11.46
CA VAL A 625 -12.67 -3.46 11.53
C VAL A 625 -13.61 -2.45 12.14
N PHE A 626 -13.21 -1.71 13.18
CA PHE A 626 -14.11 -0.75 13.81
C PHE A 626 -14.58 0.36 12.88
N GLY A 627 -13.67 0.92 12.10
CA GLY A 627 -14.00 1.89 11.06
C GLY A 627 -15.05 1.34 10.10
N LEU A 628 -14.79 0.18 9.52
CA LEU A 628 -15.68 -0.52 8.58
C LEU A 628 -16.99 -1.01 9.25
N ALA A 629 -16.94 -1.29 10.55
CA ALA A 629 -18.04 -1.82 11.37
C ALA A 629 -19.14 -0.78 11.67
N MET A 630 -18.97 0.49 11.30
CA MET A 630 -20.00 1.51 11.55
C MET A 630 -20.89 1.84 10.36
N ASP A 631 -20.48 1.52 9.14
CA ASP A 631 -21.08 2.10 7.93
C ASP A 631 -22.48 1.57 7.62
N TYR A 632 -22.65 0.24 7.66
CA TYR A 632 -23.95 -0.42 7.54
C TYR A 632 -24.86 -0.20 8.75
N GLU A 633 -24.30 0.09 9.93
CA GLU A 633 -25.08 0.39 11.13
C GLU A 633 -25.76 1.74 10.92
N VAL A 634 -25.00 2.77 10.51
CA VAL A 634 -25.55 4.06 10.09
C VAL A 634 -26.57 3.86 8.97
N PHE A 635 -26.24 3.16 7.88
CA PHE A 635 -27.16 3.02 6.74
C PHE A 635 -28.45 2.23 7.04
N LEU A 636 -28.35 1.15 7.82
CA LEU A 636 -29.49 0.26 8.11
C LEU A 636 -30.35 0.83 9.25
N VAL A 637 -29.75 1.37 10.31
CA VAL A 637 -30.47 1.84 11.50
C VAL A 637 -31.03 3.25 11.32
N THR A 638 -30.41 4.13 10.52
CA THR A 638 -31.07 5.41 10.11
C THR A 638 -32.37 5.14 9.36
N ARG A 639 -32.41 4.17 8.44
CA ARG A 639 -33.66 3.76 7.75
C ARG A 639 -34.75 3.26 8.70
N MET A 640 -34.38 2.58 9.79
CA MET A 640 -35.33 2.17 10.82
C MET A 640 -35.81 3.36 11.65
N ARG A 641 -34.90 4.29 11.95
CA ARG A 641 -35.20 5.51 12.68
C ARG A 641 -36.11 6.45 11.90
N GLU A 642 -35.85 6.63 10.61
CA GLU A 642 -36.68 7.36 9.63
C GLU A 642 -38.12 6.82 9.68
N ALA A 643 -38.31 5.50 9.55
CA ALA A 643 -39.62 4.86 9.61
C ALA A 643 -40.30 5.03 10.99
N PHE A 644 -39.56 4.90 12.09
CA PHE A 644 -40.07 5.10 13.45
C PHE A 644 -40.46 6.56 13.73
N ALA A 645 -39.68 7.53 13.24
CA ALA A 645 -39.95 8.97 13.36
C ALA A 645 -41.20 9.37 12.56
N HIS A 646 -41.45 8.72 11.42
CA HIS A 646 -42.69 8.85 10.65
C HIS A 646 -43.90 8.09 11.27
N GLY A 647 -43.73 7.50 12.45
CA GLY A 647 -44.83 6.93 13.25
C GLY A 647 -45.05 5.42 13.10
N GLU A 648 -44.17 4.67 12.41
CA GLU A 648 -44.25 3.21 12.42
C GLU A 648 -43.92 2.63 13.81
N GLU A 649 -44.56 1.53 14.20
CA GLU A 649 -44.18 0.81 15.41
C GLU A 649 -42.73 0.28 15.32
N PRO A 650 -41.95 0.18 16.42
CA PRO A 650 -40.54 -0.22 16.37
C PRO A 650 -40.28 -1.52 15.59
N ARG A 651 -41.18 -2.51 15.72
CA ARG A 651 -41.10 -3.81 15.05
C ARG A 651 -41.36 -3.72 13.54
N GLN A 652 -42.25 -2.82 13.13
CA GLN A 652 -42.57 -2.57 11.73
C GLN A 652 -41.47 -1.72 11.07
N ALA A 653 -40.97 -0.70 11.77
CA ALA A 653 -39.86 0.14 11.34
C ALA A 653 -38.58 -0.66 11.01
N ILE A 654 -38.25 -1.69 11.82
CA ILE A 654 -37.17 -2.65 11.52
C ILE A 654 -37.40 -3.35 10.17
N VAL A 655 -38.61 -3.89 9.95
CA VAL A 655 -38.95 -4.59 8.69
C VAL A 655 -38.95 -3.65 7.49
N THR A 656 -39.38 -2.40 7.67
CA THR A 656 -39.37 -1.35 6.65
C THR A 656 -37.94 -0.96 6.26
N GLY A 657 -37.03 -0.76 7.22
CA GLY A 657 -35.61 -0.50 6.95
C GLY A 657 -34.94 -1.64 6.17
N PHE A 658 -35.15 -2.90 6.60
CA PHE A 658 -34.65 -4.09 5.92
C PHE A 658 -35.20 -4.28 4.49
N ARG A 659 -36.36 -3.68 4.16
CA ARG A 659 -36.98 -3.85 2.83
C ARG A 659 -36.11 -3.33 1.69
N HIS A 660 -35.38 -2.24 1.91
CA HIS A 660 -34.53 -1.63 0.89
C HIS A 660 -33.04 -1.69 1.25
N GLY A 661 -32.68 -1.68 2.54
CA GLY A 661 -31.28 -1.72 2.96
C GLY A 661 -30.60 -3.08 2.79
N ALA A 662 -31.28 -4.18 3.13
CA ALA A 662 -30.63 -5.48 3.35
C ALA A 662 -29.88 -6.04 2.12
N ARG A 663 -30.38 -5.83 0.89
CA ARG A 663 -29.67 -6.28 -0.32
C ARG A 663 -28.38 -5.48 -0.59
N VAL A 664 -28.39 -4.18 -0.27
CA VAL A 664 -27.23 -3.30 -0.49
C VAL A 664 -26.13 -3.66 0.51
N VAL A 665 -26.50 -3.76 1.80
CA VAL A 665 -25.58 -4.18 2.88
C VAL A 665 -25.01 -5.58 2.64
N ALA A 666 -25.83 -6.55 2.21
CA ALA A 666 -25.32 -7.90 1.90
C ALA A 666 -24.35 -7.91 0.70
N ALA A 667 -24.62 -7.10 -0.33
CA ALA A 667 -23.71 -6.98 -1.47
C ALA A 667 -22.38 -6.32 -1.09
N ALA A 668 -22.46 -5.23 -0.31
CA ALA A 668 -21.31 -4.52 0.23
C ALA A 668 -20.41 -5.44 1.06
N ALA A 669 -21.00 -6.16 2.01
CA ALA A 669 -20.29 -7.11 2.86
C ALA A 669 -19.57 -8.21 2.05
N VAL A 670 -20.24 -8.82 1.05
CA VAL A 670 -19.60 -9.84 0.19
C VAL A 670 -18.46 -9.24 -0.64
N ILE A 671 -18.58 -7.98 -1.09
CA ILE A 671 -17.50 -7.29 -1.81
C ILE A 671 -16.30 -7.05 -0.88
N MET A 672 -16.51 -6.52 0.33
CA MET A 672 -15.41 -6.31 1.28
C MET A 672 -14.74 -7.63 1.68
N ILE A 673 -15.52 -8.68 1.96
CA ILE A 673 -14.99 -10.03 2.21
C ILE A 673 -14.14 -10.51 1.03
N ALA A 674 -14.59 -10.33 -0.21
CA ALA A 674 -13.83 -10.73 -1.40
C ALA A 674 -12.55 -9.91 -1.61
N VAL A 675 -12.57 -8.60 -1.30
CA VAL A 675 -11.38 -7.74 -1.37
C VAL A 675 -10.35 -8.17 -0.34
N PHE A 676 -10.73 -8.29 0.95
CA PHE A 676 -9.80 -8.73 2.00
C PHE A 676 -9.33 -10.18 1.80
N ALA A 677 -10.20 -11.08 1.33
CA ALA A 677 -9.82 -12.45 1.01
C ALA A 677 -8.84 -12.56 -0.18
N GLY A 678 -8.78 -11.56 -1.07
CA GLY A 678 -7.77 -11.50 -2.14
C GLY A 678 -6.34 -11.47 -1.60
N PHE A 679 -6.12 -10.89 -0.43
CA PHE A 679 -4.82 -10.79 0.23
C PHE A 679 -4.39 -12.08 0.97
N ILE A 680 -5.28 -13.07 1.11
CA ILE A 680 -4.94 -14.38 1.70
C ILE A 680 -3.92 -15.12 0.83
N GLY A 681 -3.93 -14.90 -0.48
CA GLY A 681 -2.94 -15.45 -1.40
C GLY A 681 -1.60 -14.71 -1.43
N SER A 682 -1.33 -13.78 -0.51
CA SER A 682 -0.02 -13.13 -0.42
C SER A 682 1.04 -14.11 0.07
N THR A 683 2.29 -13.98 -0.42
CA THR A 683 3.46 -14.66 0.15
C THR A 683 3.84 -14.09 1.52
N ASP A 684 3.54 -12.80 1.74
CA ASP A 684 3.70 -12.14 3.02
C ASP A 684 2.67 -12.65 4.06
N SER A 685 3.18 -13.21 5.16
CA SER A 685 2.39 -13.78 6.25
C SER A 685 1.57 -12.72 7.02
N MET A 686 2.10 -11.51 7.21
CA MET A 686 1.38 -10.40 7.83
C MET A 686 0.18 -9.99 6.98
N VAL A 687 0.38 -9.79 5.68
CA VAL A 687 -0.67 -9.43 4.73
C VAL A 687 -1.72 -10.55 4.63
N LYS A 688 -1.30 -11.82 4.57
CA LYS A 688 -2.17 -13.00 4.58
C LYS A 688 -3.05 -13.07 5.84
N MET A 689 -2.45 -12.93 7.02
CA MET A 689 -3.19 -12.91 8.29
C MET A 689 -4.17 -11.73 8.36
N ILE A 690 -3.76 -10.52 7.93
CA ILE A 690 -4.62 -9.32 8.00
C ILE A 690 -5.79 -9.46 7.02
N GLY A 691 -5.55 -9.92 5.78
CA GLY A 691 -6.59 -10.20 4.80
C GLY A 691 -7.62 -11.21 5.31
N PHE A 692 -7.17 -12.32 5.90
CA PHE A 692 -8.05 -13.31 6.52
C PHE A 692 -8.85 -12.73 7.70
N GLY A 693 -8.16 -12.11 8.68
CA GLY A 693 -8.78 -11.57 9.88
C GLY A 693 -9.84 -10.52 9.58
N LEU A 694 -9.55 -9.58 8.66
CA LEU A 694 -10.52 -8.57 8.23
C LEU A 694 -11.70 -9.18 7.46
N ALA A 695 -11.46 -10.16 6.57
CA ALA A 695 -12.54 -10.85 5.86
C ALA A 695 -13.50 -11.56 6.84
N VAL A 696 -12.97 -12.26 7.85
CA VAL A 696 -13.77 -12.96 8.86
C VAL A 696 -14.48 -11.97 9.80
N ALA A 697 -13.81 -10.89 10.20
CA ALA A 697 -14.42 -9.86 11.03
C ALA A 697 -15.61 -9.18 10.33
N VAL A 698 -15.47 -8.86 9.04
CA VAL A 698 -16.58 -8.33 8.22
C VAL A 698 -17.70 -9.35 8.05
N LEU A 699 -17.39 -10.64 7.89
CA LEU A 699 -18.38 -11.72 7.83
C LEU A 699 -19.23 -11.76 9.12
N PHE A 700 -18.58 -11.81 10.28
CA PHE A 700 -19.25 -11.86 11.58
C PHE A 700 -20.04 -10.60 11.88
N ASP A 701 -19.46 -9.43 11.65
CA ASP A 701 -20.12 -8.16 11.89
C ASP A 701 -21.32 -7.93 10.93
N ALA A 702 -21.12 -8.04 9.62
CA ALA A 702 -22.18 -7.71 8.67
C ALA A 702 -23.36 -8.70 8.72
N PHE A 703 -23.09 -10.00 8.88
CA PHE A 703 -24.15 -11.02 8.84
C PHE A 703 -24.66 -11.43 10.23
N ILE A 704 -23.79 -11.67 11.21
CA ILE A 704 -24.24 -12.12 12.53
C ILE A 704 -24.64 -10.91 13.39
N VAL A 705 -23.79 -9.88 13.50
CA VAL A 705 -24.14 -8.70 14.31
C VAL A 705 -25.26 -7.90 13.64
N ARG A 706 -25.07 -7.40 12.42
CA ARG A 706 -25.99 -6.41 11.83
C ARG A 706 -27.27 -7.01 11.24
N MET A 707 -27.22 -8.20 10.63
CA MET A 707 -28.45 -8.83 10.12
C MET A 707 -29.22 -9.65 11.16
N ALA A 708 -28.62 -10.09 12.27
CA ALA A 708 -29.30 -10.91 13.28
C ALA A 708 -29.37 -10.25 14.67
N ILE A 709 -28.24 -9.92 15.31
CA ILE A 709 -28.20 -9.38 16.68
C ILE A 709 -28.86 -7.99 16.77
N VAL A 710 -28.48 -7.05 15.90
CA VAL A 710 -29.01 -5.66 15.88
C VAL A 710 -30.54 -5.61 15.80
N PRO A 711 -31.22 -6.22 14.79
CA PRO A 711 -32.68 -6.23 14.76
C PRO A 711 -33.33 -7.02 15.91
N ALA A 712 -32.67 -8.04 16.46
CA ALA A 712 -33.17 -8.75 17.64
C ALA A 712 -33.16 -7.85 18.89
N VAL A 713 -32.04 -7.16 19.17
CA VAL A 713 -31.91 -6.21 20.29
C VAL A 713 -32.89 -5.05 20.14
N LEU A 714 -33.00 -4.46 18.95
CA LEU A 714 -33.97 -3.37 18.71
C LEU A 714 -35.43 -3.83 18.89
N ALA A 715 -35.77 -5.07 18.51
CA ALA A 715 -37.10 -5.64 18.71
C ALA A 715 -37.42 -5.94 20.20
N LEU A 716 -36.41 -6.09 21.05
CA LEU A 716 -36.54 -6.26 22.50
C LEU A 716 -36.60 -4.91 23.23
N LEU A 717 -35.72 -3.97 22.90
CA LEU A 717 -35.71 -2.62 23.47
C LEU A 717 -36.93 -1.77 23.05
N GLY A 718 -37.48 -2.03 21.86
CA GLY A 718 -38.68 -1.34 21.37
C GLY A 718 -38.50 0.18 21.33
N LYS A 719 -39.38 0.92 22.01
CA LYS A 719 -39.31 2.40 22.08
C LYS A 719 -38.09 2.90 22.87
N ALA A 720 -37.56 2.12 23.80
CA ALA A 720 -36.41 2.53 24.63
C ALA A 720 -35.10 2.61 23.81
N ALA A 721 -35.00 1.89 22.67
CA ALA A 721 -33.84 1.96 21.78
C ALA A 721 -33.53 3.38 21.30
N TRP A 722 -34.53 4.25 21.20
CA TRP A 722 -34.41 5.63 20.71
C TRP A 722 -34.38 6.68 21.83
N TRP A 723 -34.10 6.25 23.07
CA TRP A 723 -34.09 7.14 24.23
C TRP A 723 -32.80 7.95 24.36
N LEU A 724 -32.95 9.22 24.75
CA LEU A 724 -31.86 10.13 25.07
C LEU A 724 -32.24 11.01 26.29
N PRO A 725 -31.34 11.24 27.25
CA PRO A 725 -31.58 12.19 28.34
C PRO A 725 -31.85 13.61 27.82
N ARG A 726 -32.80 14.33 28.42
CA ARG A 726 -33.19 15.69 28.00
C ARG A 726 -32.04 16.71 28.08
N TRP A 727 -31.10 16.54 29.01
CA TRP A 727 -29.91 17.38 29.11
C TRP A 727 -28.95 17.13 27.94
N LEU A 728 -28.69 15.86 27.62
CA LEU A 728 -27.82 15.45 26.53
C LEU A 728 -28.42 15.82 25.16
N ALA A 729 -29.73 15.68 25.00
CA ALA A 729 -30.48 16.12 23.81
C ALA A 729 -30.37 17.63 23.51
N ARG A 730 -30.05 18.46 24.53
CA ARG A 730 -29.82 19.90 24.39
C ARG A 730 -28.37 20.25 24.02
N ILE A 731 -27.41 19.41 24.41
CA ILE A 731 -25.97 19.58 24.13
C ILE A 731 -25.60 18.99 22.76
N VAL A 732 -26.16 17.82 22.42
CA VAL A 732 -25.83 17.09 21.19
C VAL A 732 -26.31 17.87 19.95
N PRO A 733 -25.40 18.29 19.05
CA PRO A 733 -25.75 19.06 17.86
C PRO A 733 -26.62 18.24 16.91
N ASN A 734 -27.54 18.90 16.20
CA ASN A 734 -28.41 18.24 15.24
C ASN A 734 -27.77 18.19 13.85
N VAL A 735 -27.01 17.14 13.56
CA VAL A 735 -26.47 16.93 12.22
C VAL A 735 -27.51 16.23 11.36
N ASP A 736 -28.11 16.97 10.43
CA ASP A 736 -29.01 16.41 9.42
C ASP A 736 -28.22 15.51 8.44
N ILE A 737 -28.31 14.20 8.71
CA ILE A 737 -27.73 13.07 7.95
C ILE A 737 -28.79 12.44 7.04
N GLU A 738 -30.02 12.34 7.53
CA GLU A 738 -31.15 11.71 6.86
C GLU A 738 -31.69 12.60 5.72
N GLY A 739 -31.35 13.90 5.72
CA GLY A 739 -31.71 14.86 4.70
C GLY A 739 -33.10 15.44 4.91
N GLU A 740 -33.58 15.55 6.15
CA GLU A 740 -34.89 16.14 6.48
C GLU A 740 -35.03 17.55 5.88
N ALA A 741 -33.95 18.35 5.90
CA ALA A 741 -33.93 19.70 5.34
C ALA A 741 -33.99 19.71 3.80
N LEU A 742 -33.75 18.58 3.13
CA LEU A 742 -33.92 18.39 1.68
C LEU A 742 -35.34 17.95 1.30
N GLN A 743 -36.12 17.46 2.27
CA GLN A 743 -37.49 16.96 2.03
C GLN A 743 -38.58 18.02 2.28
N ARG A 744 -38.31 19.05 3.10
CA ARG A 744 -39.26 20.15 3.33
C ARG A 744 -39.45 20.98 2.05
N PRO A 745 -40.68 21.11 1.51
CA PRO A 745 -40.97 22.08 0.46
C PRO A 745 -40.69 23.51 0.93
N HIS A 746 -40.44 24.43 -0.01
CA HIS A 746 -40.32 25.86 0.29
C HIS A 746 -41.68 26.48 0.65
N GLU A 747 -42.18 26.23 1.86
CA GLU A 747 -43.32 26.97 2.45
C GLU A 747 -42.88 28.28 3.14
N GLY A 748 -41.61 28.66 3.00
CA GLY A 748 -41.02 29.84 3.66
C GLY A 748 -40.92 31.13 2.83
N ALA A 749 -41.51 31.19 1.63
CA ALA A 749 -41.31 32.31 0.68
C ALA A 749 -42.51 33.25 0.51
N LEU A 750 -43.67 32.96 1.12
CA LEU A 750 -44.90 33.75 0.98
C LEU A 750 -45.68 33.85 2.31
N GLN A 751 -45.04 34.41 3.33
CA GLN A 751 -45.72 34.83 4.56
C GLN A 751 -45.19 36.20 5.02
N LEU A 752 -45.58 37.26 4.30
CA LEU A 752 -45.51 38.61 4.87
C LEU A 752 -46.60 38.73 5.95
N PRO A 753 -46.27 39.19 7.17
CA PRO A 753 -47.25 39.28 8.24
C PRO A 753 -48.25 40.40 7.95
N TYR A 754 -49.53 40.03 7.87
CA TYR A 754 -50.62 40.99 8.03
C TYR A 754 -50.65 41.39 9.52
N GLY A 755 -50.42 42.68 9.79
CA GLY A 755 -50.50 43.29 11.11
C GLY A 755 -51.55 44.40 11.11
N ASP A 756 -52.31 44.51 12.20
CA ASP A 756 -53.60 45.19 12.21
C ASP A 756 -53.58 46.74 12.15
N ALA A 757 -54.64 47.24 11.52
CA ALA A 757 -55.40 48.48 11.74
C ALA A 757 -54.78 49.68 12.51
N VAL A 758 -54.79 50.84 11.83
CA VAL A 758 -55.02 52.18 12.39
C VAL A 758 -56.01 52.89 11.43
N PRO A 759 -57.03 53.66 11.92
CA PRO A 759 -58.26 53.92 11.15
C PRO A 759 -58.21 55.12 10.16
N GLU A 760 -59.26 55.21 9.33
CA GLU A 760 -59.53 56.30 8.37
C GLU A 760 -59.50 57.71 9.00
N PRO A 761 -59.27 58.74 8.17
CA PRO A 761 -60.39 59.66 7.96
C PRO A 761 -60.78 59.89 6.49
N ALA A 762 -62.05 60.23 6.33
CA ALA A 762 -62.79 60.35 5.08
C ALA A 762 -62.32 61.43 4.09
N ALA A 763 -62.59 61.13 2.81
CA ALA A 763 -63.09 62.03 1.76
C ALA A 763 -62.50 63.46 1.59
N THR A 764 -61.98 63.73 0.39
CA THR A 764 -62.48 64.83 -0.47
C THR A 764 -62.03 64.65 -1.92
N ALA A 765 -62.80 65.24 -2.86
CA ALA A 765 -62.58 65.14 -4.30
C ALA A 765 -62.14 66.49 -4.89
N SER A 766 -61.32 66.46 -5.96
CA SER A 766 -61.32 67.43 -7.08
C SER A 766 -60.16 67.08 -8.05
N VAL A 767 -60.43 66.69 -9.31
CA VAL A 767 -60.65 67.53 -10.51
C VAL A 767 -59.36 68.05 -11.16
N GLY A 768 -59.23 67.75 -12.46
CA GLY A 768 -58.41 68.49 -13.43
C GLY A 768 -57.06 67.85 -13.80
N ALA A 769 -56.62 67.72 -15.04
CA ALA A 769 -57.22 67.70 -16.39
C ALA A 769 -56.05 67.79 -17.39
N GLN A 770 -56.07 66.99 -18.48
CA GLN A 770 -55.29 67.23 -19.73
C GLN A 770 -53.74 67.19 -19.58
N THR A 771 -52.87 66.85 -20.54
CA THR A 771 -52.85 66.21 -21.88
C THR A 771 -51.40 65.70 -22.09
N ASN A 772 -51.00 64.81 -23.01
CA ASN A 772 -51.60 64.23 -24.22
C ASN A 772 -50.88 62.91 -24.60
N GLY A 773 -51.26 62.25 -25.70
CA GLY A 773 -50.24 61.80 -26.67
C GLY A 773 -49.84 60.31 -26.79
N ALA A 774 -50.80 59.42 -27.07
CA ALA A 774 -50.71 58.30 -28.04
C ALA A 774 -49.42 57.43 -28.26
N ILE A 775 -49.63 56.11 -28.07
CA ILE A 775 -49.05 54.95 -28.82
C ILE A 775 -47.65 54.41 -28.39
N ALA A 776 -47.52 53.07 -28.45
CA ALA A 776 -46.44 52.22 -27.91
C ALA A 776 -45.86 51.29 -29.02
N PRO A 777 -45.15 50.17 -28.71
CA PRO A 777 -43.94 49.88 -27.90
C PRO A 777 -42.76 49.46 -28.87
N PRO A 778 -41.72 48.63 -28.58
CA PRO A 778 -41.27 47.96 -27.33
C PRO A 778 -39.72 47.90 -27.05
N GLN A 779 -39.38 47.26 -25.91
CA GLN A 779 -38.16 46.50 -25.56
C GLN A 779 -36.84 47.14 -25.04
N ARG A 780 -36.47 46.61 -23.86
CA ARG A 780 -35.13 46.19 -23.34
C ARG A 780 -34.07 47.19 -22.84
N SER A 781 -33.32 46.61 -21.87
CA SER A 781 -32.02 46.99 -21.29
C SER A 781 -31.94 48.27 -20.45
N GLU A 782 -31.60 48.06 -19.16
CA GLU A 782 -30.51 48.70 -18.38
C GLU A 782 -30.41 50.26 -18.43
N GLU A 783 -30.23 50.97 -17.32
CA GLU A 783 -29.17 50.81 -16.31
C GLU A 783 -29.34 51.91 -15.20
N ARG A 784 -28.40 51.96 -14.22
CA ARG A 784 -28.04 53.10 -13.32
C ARG A 784 -28.85 53.25 -12.01
N VAL A 785 -28.38 53.91 -10.94
CA VAL A 785 -27.24 54.88 -10.74
C VAL A 785 -26.53 54.66 -9.34
N PRO A 786 -25.60 55.50 -8.78
CA PRO A 786 -24.28 54.99 -8.28
C PRO A 786 -23.81 55.59 -6.91
N VAL A 787 -22.51 55.96 -6.80
CA VAL A 787 -21.75 56.82 -5.83
C VAL A 787 -20.77 56.01 -4.94
N ALA A 788 -19.46 55.91 -5.27
CA ALA A 788 -18.28 56.83 -5.05
C ALA A 788 -17.65 56.69 -3.63
N VAL A 789 -16.34 56.85 -3.34
CA VAL A 789 -15.15 57.55 -3.91
C VAL A 789 -13.89 56.66 -3.68
N GLY A 790 -12.91 56.46 -4.59
CA GLY A 790 -11.68 57.26 -4.89
C GLY A 790 -10.57 57.11 -3.81
N ALA A 791 -9.26 56.97 -4.04
CA ALA A 791 -8.36 56.96 -5.23
C ALA A 791 -7.06 56.16 -4.85
N GLY A 792 -6.04 55.86 -5.68
CA GLY A 792 -5.71 56.20 -7.08
C GLY A 792 -4.57 55.31 -7.65
N ALA A 793 -4.27 55.46 -8.95
CA ALA A 793 -3.36 54.61 -9.77
C ALA A 793 -1.96 55.29 -9.97
N PRO A 794 -1.10 55.02 -11.00
CA PRO A 794 -1.07 54.04 -12.12
C PRO A 794 0.31 53.29 -12.25
N GLY A 795 0.66 52.51 -13.29
CA GLY A 795 0.05 52.13 -14.58
C GLY A 795 0.76 50.90 -15.20
N SER A 796 0.10 50.11 -16.07
CA SER A 796 0.17 50.16 -17.56
C SER A 796 1.51 49.72 -18.20
N GLY A 797 1.59 48.79 -19.16
CA GLY A 797 0.56 47.93 -19.79
C GLY A 797 0.97 47.40 -21.19
N ALA A 798 0.16 46.49 -21.77
CA ALA A 798 0.18 45.96 -23.16
C ALA A 798 1.43 45.14 -23.60
N GLY A 799 1.38 44.16 -24.52
CA GLY A 799 0.28 43.51 -25.29
C GLY A 799 0.84 42.22 -25.95
N LEU A 800 0.08 41.14 -26.17
CA LEU A 800 -0.73 40.83 -27.38
C LEU A 800 0.10 40.79 -28.70
N ALA A 801 0.04 39.78 -29.58
CA ALA A 801 -0.82 38.57 -29.66
C ALA A 801 -0.33 37.55 -30.74
N THR A 802 -1.01 36.37 -30.83
CA THR A 802 -1.21 35.49 -32.05
C THR A 802 0.01 34.83 -32.74
N ALA A 803 -0.05 33.64 -33.38
CA ALA A 803 -1.08 32.58 -33.54
C ALA A 803 -0.42 31.24 -34.02
N ASP A 804 -1.23 30.19 -34.25
CA ASP A 804 -0.88 28.80 -34.60
C ASP A 804 -0.02 28.56 -35.87
N GLY A 805 0.63 27.38 -35.98
CA GLY A 805 1.09 26.85 -37.28
C GLY A 805 2.17 25.74 -37.32
N GLN A 806 1.78 24.48 -37.05
CA GLN A 806 2.33 23.18 -37.54
C GLN A 806 3.71 23.01 -38.24
N LEU A 807 4.36 21.87 -37.88
CA LEU A 807 5.19 20.93 -38.67
C LEU A 807 6.73 21.10 -38.81
N ALA A 808 7.42 20.09 -38.24
CA ALA A 808 8.59 19.33 -38.75
C ALA A 808 9.96 20.00 -39.01
N GLY A 809 11.03 19.39 -38.48
CA GLY A 809 12.41 19.58 -38.97
C GLY A 809 13.52 19.60 -37.91
N GLN A 810 14.15 18.45 -37.64
CA GLN A 810 15.56 18.37 -37.22
C GLN A 810 16.49 18.57 -38.44
N PRO A 811 17.82 18.68 -38.30
CA PRO A 811 18.65 19.26 -37.22
C PRO A 811 19.75 20.21 -37.78
N ALA A 812 20.47 20.95 -36.92
CA ALA A 812 21.86 21.39 -37.19
C ALA A 812 22.59 21.92 -35.94
N ALA A 813 23.86 21.53 -35.77
CA ALA A 813 24.77 22.09 -34.76
C ALA A 813 25.43 23.40 -35.25
N GLY A 814 25.90 24.25 -34.32
CA GLY A 814 26.41 25.59 -34.66
C GLY A 814 27.30 26.27 -33.62
N LEU A 815 28.44 25.65 -33.30
CA LEU A 815 29.71 26.25 -32.87
C LEU A 815 29.70 27.58 -32.08
N TRP A 816 30.11 27.50 -30.81
CA TRP A 816 30.57 28.66 -30.04
C TRP A 816 31.81 29.30 -30.69
N GLN A 817 31.76 30.60 -31.00
CA GLN A 817 32.97 31.40 -31.22
C GLN A 817 33.02 32.60 -30.28
N SER A 818 34.15 32.67 -29.57
CA SER A 818 34.51 33.71 -28.60
C SER A 818 34.77 35.07 -29.24
N ARG A 819 34.39 36.15 -28.55
CA ARG A 819 35.17 37.40 -28.54
C ARG A 819 35.26 38.00 -27.14
N SER A 820 36.49 38.01 -26.63
CA SER A 820 36.95 38.77 -25.48
C SER A 820 37.38 40.19 -25.90
N ALA A 821 37.01 41.20 -25.12
CA ALA A 821 37.62 42.54 -25.13
C ALA A 821 37.49 43.18 -23.71
N PRO A 822 38.39 44.10 -23.31
CA PRO A 822 38.82 44.19 -21.91
C PRO A 822 38.17 45.30 -21.07
N VAL A 823 38.26 45.14 -19.75
CA VAL A 823 37.91 46.14 -18.74
C VAL A 823 39.05 47.14 -18.57
N ALA A 824 38.72 48.44 -18.56
CA ALA A 824 39.60 49.50 -18.06
C ALA A 824 39.19 49.88 -16.63
N ALA A 825 40.17 50.11 -15.75
CA ALA A 825 39.94 50.42 -14.34
C ALA A 825 40.08 51.92 -14.04
N ALA A 826 39.19 52.49 -13.20
CA ALA A 826 39.45 53.63 -12.32
C ALA A 826 38.26 53.95 -11.39
N GLY A 827 38.55 54.27 -10.12
CA GLY A 827 37.70 55.07 -9.24
C GLY A 827 36.73 54.30 -8.34
N GLY A 828 37.00 54.27 -7.02
CA GLY A 828 36.11 53.69 -6.01
C GLY A 828 35.42 54.76 -5.15
N ASP A 829 34.67 54.29 -4.15
CA ASP A 829 34.52 54.97 -2.86
C ASP A 829 34.25 53.93 -1.75
N ASP A 830 34.59 54.25 -0.50
CA ASP A 830 34.91 53.26 0.54
C ASP A 830 33.72 52.74 1.37
N GLY A 831 33.80 51.45 1.73
CA GLY A 831 33.10 50.84 2.85
C GLY A 831 33.93 49.66 3.39
N PRO A 832 34.07 49.47 4.72
CA PRO A 832 34.94 48.45 5.29
C PRO A 832 34.32 47.05 5.16
N HIS A 833 34.41 46.48 3.97
CA HIS A 833 34.22 45.04 3.78
C HIS A 833 35.42 44.33 4.43
N ALA A 834 35.20 43.80 5.63
CA ALA A 834 36.07 42.75 6.15
C ALA A 834 36.11 41.61 5.11
N SER A 835 37.31 41.23 4.66
CA SER A 835 37.48 40.05 3.82
C SER A 835 37.21 38.79 4.64
N TYR A 836 35.94 38.36 4.66
CA TYR A 836 35.56 37.05 5.17
C TYR A 836 36.17 35.94 4.29
N GLY A 837 36.31 34.73 4.86
CA GLY A 837 37.16 33.68 4.31
C GLY A 837 36.87 33.29 2.86
N GLY A 838 37.84 33.50 1.96
CA GLY A 838 37.78 32.94 0.61
C GLY A 838 38.04 31.43 0.60
N ILE A 839 37.28 30.69 -0.20
CA ILE A 839 37.52 29.27 -0.50
C ILE A 839 38.57 29.18 -1.60
N ARG A 840 39.57 28.34 -1.43
CA ARG A 840 40.65 28.08 -2.40
C ARG A 840 40.91 26.59 -2.52
N GLY A 841 41.46 26.16 -3.64
CA GLY A 841 41.85 24.75 -3.81
C GLY A 841 42.23 24.43 -5.25
N THR A 842 42.22 23.14 -5.57
CA THR A 842 42.51 22.59 -6.89
C THR A 842 41.42 21.62 -7.32
N VAL A 843 40.92 21.80 -8.55
CA VAL A 843 40.07 20.83 -9.23
C VAL A 843 40.98 19.85 -9.96
N ARG A 844 40.88 18.56 -9.67
CA ARG A 844 41.71 17.49 -10.21
C ARG A 844 40.86 16.39 -10.84
N ASN A 845 41.48 15.58 -11.70
CA ASN A 845 40.91 14.31 -12.14
C ASN A 845 41.46 13.14 -11.28
N ALA A 846 40.93 11.93 -11.50
CA ALA A 846 41.38 10.72 -10.80
C ALA A 846 42.89 10.41 -10.94
N ALA A 847 43.56 10.94 -11.98
CA ALA A 847 45.00 10.84 -12.18
C ALA A 847 45.81 11.95 -11.45
N GLY A 848 45.17 12.71 -10.54
CA GLY A 848 45.78 13.79 -9.76
C GLY A 848 46.14 15.06 -10.55
N THR A 849 45.85 15.09 -11.85
CA THR A 849 46.16 16.21 -12.75
C THR A 849 45.10 17.29 -12.62
N GLY A 850 45.52 18.56 -12.57
CA GLY A 850 44.59 19.70 -12.49
C GLY A 850 43.70 19.78 -13.73
N VAL A 851 42.40 20.01 -13.54
CA VAL A 851 41.41 20.14 -14.62
C VAL A 851 41.28 21.63 -15.00
N PRO A 852 41.90 22.07 -16.11
CA PRO A 852 41.89 23.48 -16.49
C PRO A 852 40.47 23.91 -16.91
N ARG A 853 40.12 25.18 -16.63
CA ARG A 853 38.84 25.79 -17.01
C ARG A 853 37.58 25.12 -16.44
N ALA A 854 37.69 24.24 -15.42
CA ALA A 854 36.52 23.80 -14.68
C ALA A 854 35.74 25.02 -14.15
N ALA A 855 34.45 25.09 -14.43
CA ALA A 855 33.57 26.16 -13.96
C ALA A 855 33.14 25.84 -12.52
N LEU A 856 33.48 26.73 -11.58
CA LEU A 856 33.08 26.59 -10.18
C LEU A 856 31.94 27.56 -9.85
N THR A 857 30.96 27.07 -9.11
CA THR A 857 29.78 27.84 -8.69
C THR A 857 29.55 27.62 -7.20
N LEU A 858 29.51 28.70 -6.43
CA LEU A 858 29.16 28.66 -5.01
C LEU A 858 27.68 29.01 -4.84
N ILE A 859 26.92 28.14 -4.18
CA ILE A 859 25.50 28.34 -3.90
C ILE A 859 25.23 28.23 -2.38
N SER A 860 24.19 28.92 -1.92
CA SER A 860 23.65 28.76 -0.56
C SER A 860 22.88 27.45 -0.42
N LEU A 861 22.70 26.98 0.82
CA LEU A 861 21.79 25.86 1.12
C LEU A 861 20.33 26.11 0.73
N SER A 862 19.92 27.38 0.50
CA SER A 862 18.61 27.74 -0.04
C SER A 862 18.56 27.81 -1.57
N GLY A 863 19.61 27.33 -2.27
CA GLY A 863 19.68 27.24 -3.73
C GLY A 863 20.00 28.55 -4.46
N GLN A 864 20.22 29.67 -3.76
CA GLN A 864 20.68 30.90 -4.42
C GLN A 864 22.17 30.82 -4.78
N GLN A 865 22.51 31.19 -6.02
CA GLN A 865 23.90 31.33 -6.45
C GLN A 865 24.54 32.58 -5.83
N LEU A 866 25.67 32.38 -5.15
CA LEU A 866 26.41 33.39 -4.41
C LEU A 866 27.70 33.84 -5.12
N GLY A 867 28.33 32.94 -5.88
CA GLY A 867 29.58 33.22 -6.58
C GLY A 867 29.83 32.30 -7.76
N ARG A 868 30.73 32.71 -8.66
CA ARG A 868 31.23 31.88 -9.77
C ARG A 868 32.68 32.19 -10.06
N SER A 869 33.47 31.15 -10.34
CA SER A 869 34.88 31.24 -10.72
C SER A 869 35.19 30.19 -11.79
N VAL A 870 36.42 30.19 -12.29
CA VAL A 870 36.90 29.23 -13.29
C VAL A 870 38.32 28.82 -12.91
N ALA A 871 38.58 27.52 -12.90
CA ALA A 871 39.89 26.98 -12.56
C ALA A 871 40.98 27.44 -13.54
N TYR A 872 42.13 27.82 -12.97
CA TYR A 872 43.35 28.17 -13.68
C TYR A 872 43.93 26.96 -14.46
N PRO A 873 44.94 27.17 -15.34
CA PRO A 873 45.50 26.09 -16.17
C PRO A 873 46.13 24.92 -15.38
N ASP A 874 46.48 25.12 -14.11
CA ASP A 874 46.98 24.10 -13.18
C ASP A 874 45.87 23.43 -12.34
N GLY A 875 44.60 23.75 -12.62
CA GLY A 875 43.43 23.31 -11.87
C GLY A 875 43.13 24.13 -10.61
N SER A 876 43.98 25.08 -10.22
CA SER A 876 43.75 25.88 -9.00
C SER A 876 42.57 26.83 -9.14
N TYR A 877 41.92 27.21 -8.03
CA TYR A 877 40.81 28.16 -8.02
C TYR A 877 40.74 28.96 -6.72
N ALA A 878 40.02 30.09 -6.79
CA ALA A 878 39.60 30.88 -5.63
C ALA A 878 38.17 31.39 -5.83
N LEU A 879 37.41 31.47 -4.74
CA LEU A 879 36.02 31.93 -4.64
C LEU A 879 35.81 32.66 -3.31
N ASP A 880 35.22 33.84 -3.31
CA ASP A 880 34.90 34.56 -2.09
C ASP A 880 33.56 34.09 -1.51
N ALA A 881 33.49 33.88 -0.19
CA ALA A 881 32.26 33.57 0.52
C ALA A 881 31.65 34.85 1.14
N PRO A 882 30.32 35.05 1.11
CA PRO A 882 29.70 36.25 1.68
C PRO A 882 29.86 36.44 3.19
N GLY A 883 30.21 35.39 3.94
CA GLY A 883 30.42 35.39 5.37
C GLY A 883 30.73 33.97 5.89
N PRO A 884 30.83 33.77 7.21
CA PRO A 884 30.90 32.43 7.79
C PRO A 884 29.55 31.70 7.62
N GLY A 885 29.59 30.43 7.23
CA GLY A 885 28.41 29.62 6.96
C GLY A 885 28.68 28.40 6.07
N SER A 886 27.68 27.54 5.90
CA SER A 886 27.73 26.38 5.02
C SER A 886 27.18 26.72 3.62
N TYR A 887 27.92 26.31 2.60
CA TYR A 887 27.65 26.56 1.19
C TYR A 887 27.85 25.27 0.40
N VAL A 888 27.24 25.15 -0.78
CA VAL A 888 27.54 24.06 -1.71
C VAL A 888 28.42 24.63 -2.82
N LEU A 889 29.57 24.01 -3.03
CA LEU A 889 30.51 24.34 -4.09
C LEU A 889 30.39 23.29 -5.19
N ILE A 890 30.04 23.71 -6.40
CA ILE A 890 29.87 22.85 -7.57
C ILE A 890 30.98 23.15 -8.57
N ALA A 891 31.76 22.15 -8.97
CA ALA A 891 32.69 22.24 -10.10
C ALA A 891 32.20 21.38 -11.27
N ALA A 892 32.27 21.91 -12.49
CA ALA A 892 31.89 21.20 -13.71
C ALA A 892 32.92 21.46 -14.83
N ALA A 893 33.29 20.42 -15.57
CA ALA A 893 34.20 20.52 -16.72
C ALA A 893 33.69 19.64 -17.87
N GLU A 894 34.08 19.97 -19.10
CA GLU A 894 33.71 19.19 -20.29
C GLU A 894 34.39 17.79 -20.23
N GLY A 895 33.65 16.74 -20.59
CA GLY A 895 34.11 15.34 -20.48
C GLY A 895 34.29 14.83 -19.04
N HIS A 896 33.69 15.51 -18.06
CA HIS A 896 33.72 15.10 -16.65
C HIS A 896 32.35 15.31 -15.99
N GLN A 897 31.99 14.46 -15.02
CA GLN A 897 30.80 14.68 -14.21
C GLN A 897 30.94 15.93 -13.33
N PRO A 898 29.89 16.77 -13.20
CA PRO A 898 29.85 17.84 -12.21
C PRO A 898 29.89 17.28 -10.79
N GLN A 899 30.84 17.74 -9.97
CA GLN A 899 30.91 17.40 -8.56
C GLN A 899 30.39 18.55 -7.70
N ALA A 900 29.45 18.25 -6.80
CA ALA A 900 29.02 19.15 -5.74
C ALA A 900 29.63 18.72 -4.39
N SER A 901 30.05 19.68 -3.57
CA SER A 901 30.60 19.44 -2.25
C SER A 901 30.16 20.52 -1.26
N THR A 902 29.64 20.11 -0.10
CA THR A 902 29.24 21.05 0.95
C THR A 902 30.47 21.50 1.73
N VAL A 903 30.71 22.81 1.74
CA VAL A 903 31.86 23.46 2.38
C VAL A 903 31.37 24.40 3.47
N THR A 904 31.99 24.34 4.65
CA THR A 904 31.68 25.24 5.77
C THR A 904 32.82 26.23 5.95
N VAL A 905 32.55 27.51 5.70
CA VAL A 905 33.50 28.61 5.79
C VAL A 905 33.38 29.24 7.17
N GLY A 906 34.51 29.41 7.86
CA GLY A 906 34.60 30.16 9.12
C GLY A 906 35.10 31.59 8.90
N ASP A 907 35.68 32.19 9.94
CA ASP A 907 36.26 33.55 9.85
C ASP A 907 37.59 33.62 9.06
N GLY A 908 38.10 32.49 8.56
CA GLY A 908 39.34 32.38 7.79
C GLY A 908 39.15 31.64 6.46
N SER A 909 40.15 31.74 5.56
CA SER A 909 40.10 31.11 4.24
C SER A 909 40.10 29.57 4.32
N LEU A 910 39.15 28.93 3.64
CA LEU A 910 39.03 27.47 3.56
C LEU A 910 39.85 26.92 2.38
N SER A 911 40.61 25.85 2.60
CA SER A 911 41.23 25.07 1.52
C SER A 911 40.41 23.82 1.25
N HIS A 912 39.96 23.62 0.02
CA HIS A 912 39.12 22.47 -0.38
C HIS A 912 39.44 22.03 -1.80
N ASP A 913 39.90 20.79 -2.00
CA ASP A 913 40.15 20.24 -3.34
C ASP A 913 38.91 19.50 -3.86
N LEU A 914 38.73 19.48 -5.18
CA LEU A 914 37.61 18.81 -5.86
C LEU A 914 38.13 17.79 -6.86
N LEU A 915 37.46 16.64 -6.97
CA LEU A 915 37.82 15.53 -7.83
C LEU A 915 36.71 15.28 -8.85
N LEU A 916 36.97 15.62 -10.11
CA LEU A 916 36.04 15.36 -11.21
C LEU A 916 36.34 14.01 -11.85
N SER A 917 35.33 13.13 -11.89
CA SER A 917 35.38 11.86 -12.62
C SER A 917 35.17 12.11 -14.11
N GLY A 918 36.01 11.53 -14.96
CA GLY A 918 35.86 11.62 -16.42
C GLY A 918 34.65 10.82 -16.93
N THR A 919 34.03 11.26 -18.02
CA THR A 919 33.04 10.47 -18.77
C THR A 919 33.68 9.76 -19.96
N GLY A 920 33.26 8.52 -20.20
CA GLY A 920 33.58 7.71 -21.37
C GLY A 920 32.35 7.56 -22.28
N GLY A 921 32.36 6.53 -23.12
CA GLY A 921 31.23 6.20 -23.99
C GLY A 921 31.28 4.75 -24.45
N LEU A 922 30.15 4.27 -24.98
CA LEU A 922 29.97 2.92 -25.46
C LEU A 922 29.48 2.96 -26.91
N ALA A 923 30.16 2.25 -27.80
CA ALA A 923 29.67 1.99 -29.15
C ALA A 923 29.62 0.49 -29.41
N GLY A 924 28.78 0.06 -30.34
CA GLY A 924 28.77 -1.33 -30.72
C GLY A 924 28.01 -1.63 -31.98
N ARG A 925 27.91 -2.92 -32.28
CA ARG A 925 27.18 -3.45 -33.42
C ARG A 925 26.30 -4.62 -33.02
N VAL A 926 25.08 -4.64 -33.53
CA VAL A 926 24.13 -5.75 -33.38
C VAL A 926 24.12 -6.56 -34.67
N CYS A 927 24.41 -7.85 -34.56
CA CYS A 927 24.52 -8.79 -35.67
C CYS A 927 23.67 -10.04 -35.39
N ASN A 928 23.21 -10.73 -36.44
CA ASN A 928 22.56 -12.03 -36.33
C ASN A 928 23.62 -13.12 -36.14
N ALA A 929 23.49 -13.94 -35.08
CA ALA A 929 24.43 -15.00 -34.74
C ALA A 929 24.56 -16.08 -35.84
N ALA A 930 23.53 -16.27 -36.68
CA ALA A 930 23.49 -17.34 -37.67
C ALA A 930 24.21 -17.00 -39.00
N ASP A 931 24.25 -15.73 -39.40
CA ASP A 931 24.78 -15.29 -40.71
C ASP A 931 25.67 -14.04 -40.67
N GLY A 932 25.87 -13.43 -39.50
CA GLY A 932 26.66 -12.22 -39.31
C GLY A 932 26.07 -10.96 -39.93
N GLN A 933 24.81 -10.98 -40.40
CA GLN A 933 24.19 -9.79 -40.97
C GLN A 933 23.78 -8.77 -39.89
N PRO A 934 23.89 -7.46 -40.17
CA PRO A 934 23.53 -6.44 -39.21
C PRO A 934 22.02 -6.41 -38.93
N VAL A 935 21.64 -6.39 -37.66
CA VAL A 935 20.23 -6.24 -37.25
C VAL A 935 19.94 -4.76 -37.04
N ALA A 936 19.15 -4.17 -37.93
CA ALA A 936 18.72 -2.78 -37.85
C ALA A 936 17.41 -2.63 -37.05
N GLY A 937 17.25 -1.52 -36.33
CA GLY A 937 16.06 -1.26 -35.50
C GLY A 937 15.99 -2.08 -34.21
N ALA A 938 17.05 -2.79 -33.83
CA ALA A 938 17.16 -3.42 -32.53
C ALA A 938 17.21 -2.35 -31.45
N THR A 939 16.36 -2.46 -30.43
CA THR A 939 16.38 -1.54 -29.29
C THR A 939 17.52 -1.94 -28.38
N VAL A 940 18.43 -1.01 -28.10
CA VAL A 940 19.62 -1.18 -27.26
C VAL A 940 19.43 -0.34 -26.01
N VAL A 941 19.54 -0.95 -24.85
CA VAL A 941 19.42 -0.32 -23.53
C VAL A 941 20.70 -0.63 -22.76
N VAL A 942 21.30 0.39 -22.15
CA VAL A 942 22.44 0.26 -21.25
C VAL A 942 21.91 0.54 -19.84
N THR A 943 22.04 -0.45 -18.96
CA THR A 943 21.74 -0.31 -17.54
C THR A 943 23.01 -0.39 -16.70
N ASP A 944 22.96 0.17 -15.50
CA ASP A 944 23.95 -0.09 -14.46
C ASP A 944 23.71 -1.45 -13.79
N ALA A 945 24.48 -1.73 -12.73
CA ALA A 945 24.36 -2.93 -11.90
C ALA A 945 23.05 -2.99 -11.08
N ARG A 946 22.32 -1.88 -10.95
CA ARG A 946 21.04 -1.76 -10.22
C ARG A 946 19.84 -1.84 -11.17
N GLY A 947 20.07 -2.03 -12.47
CA GLY A 947 19.05 -2.08 -13.51
C GLY A 947 18.53 -0.71 -13.95
N GLU A 948 19.11 0.41 -13.49
CA GLU A 948 18.69 1.75 -13.91
C GLU A 948 19.13 2.02 -15.35
N VAL A 949 18.22 2.54 -16.18
CA VAL A 949 18.49 2.82 -17.60
C VAL A 949 19.32 4.09 -17.77
N LEU A 950 20.64 3.92 -17.86
CA LEU A 950 21.59 4.99 -18.12
C LEU A 950 21.49 5.56 -19.55
N ALA A 951 21.24 4.70 -20.53
CA ALA A 951 21.09 5.10 -21.93
C ALA A 951 20.17 4.15 -22.70
N SER A 952 19.46 4.66 -23.70
CA SER A 952 18.69 3.84 -24.63
C SER A 952 18.70 4.41 -26.04
N GLY A 953 18.62 3.53 -27.04
CA GLY A 953 18.68 3.87 -28.46
C GLY A 953 18.28 2.71 -29.36
N GLN A 954 18.45 2.89 -30.66
CA GLN A 954 18.20 1.83 -31.65
C GLN A 954 19.42 1.65 -32.57
N SER A 955 19.67 0.41 -32.98
CA SER A 955 20.69 0.10 -33.99
C SER A 955 20.30 0.68 -35.35
N ARG A 956 21.28 1.25 -36.06
CA ARG A 956 21.08 1.83 -37.40
C ARG A 956 21.07 0.75 -38.47
N GLU A 957 20.93 1.15 -39.74
CA GLU A 957 20.92 0.24 -40.91
C GLU A 957 22.12 -0.72 -41.00
N ARG A 958 23.27 -0.37 -40.42
CA ARG A 958 24.47 -1.24 -40.38
C ARG A 958 24.64 -2.00 -39.06
N GLY A 959 23.60 -2.00 -38.22
CA GLY A 959 23.59 -2.60 -36.87
C GLY A 959 24.31 -1.75 -35.81
N ASP A 960 24.87 -0.60 -36.16
CA ASP A 960 25.67 0.21 -35.24
C ASP A 960 24.82 1.02 -34.24
N PHE A 961 25.31 1.13 -33.01
CA PHE A 961 24.80 2.01 -31.95
C PHE A 961 25.95 2.74 -31.25
N ARG A 962 25.63 3.86 -30.59
CA ARG A 962 26.58 4.65 -29.79
C ARG A 962 25.86 5.44 -28.70
N PHE A 963 26.45 5.43 -27.52
CA PHE A 963 26.14 6.26 -26.37
C PHE A 963 27.41 7.00 -25.95
N ASP A 964 27.27 8.29 -25.70
CA ASP A 964 28.32 9.16 -25.17
C ASP A 964 27.95 9.51 -23.71
N ASP A 965 28.93 9.94 -22.91
CA ASP A 965 28.77 10.35 -21.51
C ASP A 965 28.39 9.25 -20.49
N LEU A 966 28.85 8.02 -20.71
CA LEU A 966 28.77 6.94 -19.71
C LEU A 966 29.92 7.06 -18.69
N ILE A 967 29.65 6.75 -17.41
CA ILE A 967 30.68 6.72 -16.37
C ILE A 967 31.63 5.52 -16.61
N ALA A 968 32.84 5.50 -16.06
CA ALA A 968 33.65 4.28 -16.03
C ALA A 968 33.07 3.30 -14.99
N GLY A 969 32.77 2.07 -15.40
CA GLY A 969 32.11 1.08 -14.55
C GLY A 969 31.53 -0.10 -15.33
N SER A 970 30.87 -1.01 -14.62
CA SER A 970 30.25 -2.21 -15.20
C SER A 970 28.80 -1.93 -15.59
N PHE A 971 28.46 -2.22 -16.84
CA PHE A 971 27.13 -2.00 -17.42
C PHE A 971 26.57 -3.28 -18.02
N THR A 972 25.25 -3.40 -18.03
CA THR A 972 24.57 -4.45 -18.80
C THR A 972 23.95 -3.83 -20.04
N VAL A 973 24.28 -4.38 -21.21
CA VAL A 973 23.75 -3.92 -22.50
C VAL A 973 22.71 -4.93 -22.97
N ALA A 974 21.44 -4.59 -22.78
CA ALA A 974 20.30 -5.37 -23.24
C ALA A 974 19.90 -4.95 -24.65
N VAL A 975 19.78 -5.93 -25.55
CA VAL A 975 19.37 -5.73 -26.94
C VAL A 975 18.16 -6.60 -27.27
N ASN A 976 17.13 -5.99 -27.83
CA ASN A 976 15.89 -6.65 -28.25
C ASN A 976 15.55 -6.28 -29.70
N ALA A 977 15.23 -7.27 -30.53
CA ALA A 977 14.80 -7.08 -31.92
C ALA A 977 13.69 -8.07 -32.31
N PRO A 978 12.64 -7.66 -33.05
CA PRO A 978 11.56 -8.56 -33.44
C PRO A 978 12.05 -9.79 -34.23
N GLY A 979 11.68 -10.99 -33.78
CA GLY A 979 12.10 -12.26 -34.40
C GLY A 979 13.46 -12.79 -33.91
N TYR A 980 14.07 -12.12 -32.93
CA TYR A 980 15.30 -12.53 -32.27
C TYR A 980 15.08 -12.60 -30.77
N ARG A 981 15.84 -13.46 -30.08
CA ARG A 981 15.83 -13.46 -28.61
C ARG A 981 16.47 -12.19 -28.06
N PRO A 982 15.88 -11.56 -27.02
CA PRO A 982 16.57 -10.55 -26.25
C PRO A 982 17.88 -11.10 -25.70
N THR A 983 18.97 -10.33 -25.83
CA THR A 983 20.29 -10.70 -25.31
C THR A 983 20.79 -9.57 -24.42
N ALA A 984 21.12 -9.90 -23.17
CA ALA A 984 21.81 -8.99 -22.26
C ALA A 984 23.28 -9.41 -22.17
N ARG A 985 24.21 -8.44 -22.24
CA ARG A 985 25.65 -8.70 -22.15
C ARG A 985 26.29 -7.72 -21.15
N PRO A 986 27.03 -8.20 -20.14
CA PRO A 986 27.82 -7.34 -19.27
C PRO A 986 29.04 -6.77 -20.02
N VAL A 987 29.39 -5.52 -19.72
CA VAL A 987 30.39 -4.71 -20.40
C VAL A 987 31.03 -3.75 -19.41
N GLU A 988 32.35 -3.85 -19.22
CA GLU A 988 33.12 -2.87 -18.47
C GLU A 988 33.53 -1.69 -19.36
N ALA A 989 33.32 -0.47 -18.87
CA ALA A 989 33.79 0.76 -19.49
C ALA A 989 35.09 1.24 -18.81
N GLU A 990 36.23 0.96 -19.45
CA GLU A 990 37.55 1.37 -18.96
C GLU A 990 37.80 2.89 -19.13
N GLY A 991 37.50 3.67 -18.10
CA GLY A 991 37.98 5.05 -17.96
C GLY A 991 37.53 6.03 -19.07
N PRO A 992 38.30 7.10 -19.33
CA PRO A 992 37.99 8.06 -20.39
C PRO A 992 38.34 7.48 -21.78
N GLY A 993 37.36 6.85 -22.42
CA GLY A 993 37.51 6.23 -23.74
C GLY A 993 36.17 5.84 -24.37
N LEU A 994 36.22 5.24 -25.57
CA LEU A 994 35.06 4.65 -26.24
C LEU A 994 35.18 3.13 -26.26
N THR A 995 34.51 2.45 -25.34
CA THR A 995 34.40 0.99 -25.33
C THR A 995 33.65 0.52 -26.58
N ARG A 996 34.12 -0.57 -27.21
CA ARG A 996 33.48 -1.17 -28.39
C ARG A 996 33.06 -2.59 -28.15
N ILE A 997 31.80 -2.91 -28.45
CA ILE A 997 31.24 -4.25 -28.29
C ILE A 997 30.51 -4.73 -29.55
N GLU A 998 30.43 -6.05 -29.72
CA GLU A 998 29.57 -6.69 -30.70
C GLU A 998 28.58 -7.59 -29.95
N ILE A 999 27.30 -7.51 -30.33
CA ILE A 999 26.20 -8.22 -29.69
C ILE A 999 25.52 -9.07 -30.75
N GLU A 1000 25.60 -10.37 -30.57
CA GLU A 1000 25.01 -11.36 -31.46
C GLU A 1000 23.62 -11.73 -30.95
N LEU A 1001 22.61 -11.58 -31.80
CA LEU A 1001 21.24 -12.00 -31.53
C LEU A 1001 20.97 -13.35 -32.19
N SER A 1002 20.47 -14.31 -31.41
CA SER A 1002 19.98 -15.58 -31.94
C SER A 1002 18.55 -15.46 -32.46
N ALA A 1003 18.25 -16.11 -33.58
CA ALA A 1003 16.88 -16.19 -34.09
C ALA A 1003 15.94 -16.84 -33.07
N GLY A 1004 14.73 -16.29 -32.95
CA GLY A 1004 13.67 -16.80 -32.08
C GLY A 1004 12.69 -17.69 -32.85
N ALA A 1005 12.44 -18.92 -32.39
CA ALA A 1005 11.39 -19.76 -32.94
C ALA A 1005 10.01 -19.26 -32.47
N ARG A 1006 9.00 -19.32 -33.34
CA ARG A 1006 7.60 -19.06 -32.97
C ARG A 1006 6.82 -20.35 -33.02
N VAL A 1007 6.18 -20.72 -31.91
CA VAL A 1007 5.28 -21.88 -31.84
C VAL A 1007 3.85 -21.38 -31.76
N HIS A 1008 2.93 -21.94 -32.53
CA HIS A 1008 1.50 -21.66 -32.44
C HIS A 1008 0.70 -22.93 -32.66
N GLY A 1009 -0.60 -22.88 -32.39
CA GLY A 1009 -1.51 -24.00 -32.66
C GLY A 1009 -2.83 -23.85 -31.92
N VAL A 1010 -3.70 -24.85 -32.02
CA VAL A 1010 -5.04 -24.85 -31.41
C VAL A 1010 -5.19 -26.02 -30.43
N VAL A 1011 -5.70 -25.73 -29.23
CA VAL A 1011 -6.11 -26.77 -28.27
C VAL A 1011 -7.54 -27.21 -28.58
N ARG A 1012 -7.77 -28.52 -28.70
CA ARG A 1012 -9.07 -29.12 -29.01
C ARG A 1012 -9.46 -30.20 -28.01
N ALA A 1013 -10.75 -30.32 -27.69
CA ALA A 1013 -11.26 -31.27 -26.71
C ALA A 1013 -12.51 -32.04 -27.17
N GLY A 1014 -12.61 -33.29 -26.71
CA GLY A 1014 -13.74 -34.21 -26.92
C GLY A 1014 -13.84 -34.80 -28.34
N ALA A 1015 -14.71 -35.79 -28.51
CA ALA A 1015 -14.90 -36.51 -29.78
C ALA A 1015 -15.21 -35.61 -31.01
N ASP A 1016 -15.85 -34.45 -30.79
CA ASP A 1016 -16.17 -33.44 -31.82
C ASP A 1016 -14.97 -32.54 -32.22
N ARG A 1017 -13.79 -32.69 -31.58
CA ARG A 1017 -12.57 -31.87 -31.77
C ARG A 1017 -12.84 -30.35 -31.67
N ARG A 1018 -13.70 -29.95 -30.72
CA ARG A 1018 -14.07 -28.53 -30.54
C ARG A 1018 -12.89 -27.75 -29.97
N PRO A 1019 -12.62 -26.52 -30.44
CA PRO A 1019 -11.59 -25.69 -29.83
C PRO A 1019 -11.90 -25.41 -28.36
N LEU A 1020 -10.87 -25.40 -27.52
CA LEU A 1020 -10.99 -25.21 -26.08
C LEU A 1020 -10.44 -23.82 -25.70
N PRO A 1021 -11.29 -22.81 -25.49
CA PRO A 1021 -10.86 -21.49 -25.04
C PRO A 1021 -10.50 -21.49 -23.56
N GLN A 1022 -9.62 -20.56 -23.14
CA GLN A 1022 -9.14 -20.43 -21.75
C GLN A 1022 -8.40 -21.67 -21.20
N ALA A 1023 -7.92 -22.56 -22.07
CA ALA A 1023 -7.01 -23.64 -21.70
C ALA A 1023 -5.60 -23.07 -21.46
N ARG A 1024 -4.93 -23.53 -20.40
CA ARG A 1024 -3.54 -23.17 -20.13
C ARG A 1024 -2.63 -24.11 -20.89
N VAL A 1025 -1.80 -23.56 -21.79
CA VAL A 1025 -0.76 -24.30 -22.53
C VAL A 1025 0.59 -23.93 -21.96
N THR A 1026 1.35 -24.91 -21.49
CA THR A 1026 2.66 -24.73 -20.90
C THR A 1026 3.70 -25.42 -21.76
N LEU A 1027 4.72 -24.68 -22.17
CA LEU A 1027 5.89 -25.20 -22.88
C LEU A 1027 6.95 -25.57 -21.83
N VAL A 1028 7.41 -26.82 -21.88
CA VAL A 1028 8.35 -27.43 -20.93
C VAL A 1028 9.57 -27.92 -21.70
N ASP A 1029 10.80 -27.77 -21.18
CA ASP A 1029 12.00 -28.32 -21.81
C ASP A 1029 12.21 -29.82 -21.51
N ALA A 1030 13.29 -30.39 -22.07
CA ALA A 1030 13.66 -31.79 -21.84
C ALA A 1030 14.12 -32.11 -20.39
N ALA A 1031 14.41 -31.10 -19.56
CA ALA A 1031 14.74 -31.26 -18.14
C ALA A 1031 13.51 -31.15 -17.22
N GLY A 1032 12.35 -30.75 -17.76
CA GLY A 1032 11.11 -30.57 -17.01
C GLY A 1032 10.85 -29.12 -16.58
N ASN A 1033 11.69 -28.16 -16.97
CA ASN A 1033 11.52 -26.76 -16.61
C ASN A 1033 10.44 -26.10 -17.48
N VAL A 1034 9.61 -25.24 -16.88
CA VAL A 1034 8.63 -24.44 -17.62
C VAL A 1034 9.33 -23.28 -18.32
N ILE A 1035 9.30 -23.29 -19.65
CA ILE A 1035 9.93 -22.26 -20.51
C ILE A 1035 8.97 -21.11 -20.79
N ALA A 1036 7.68 -21.41 -21.00
CA ALA A 1036 6.65 -20.40 -21.22
C ALA A 1036 5.26 -20.95 -20.89
N THR A 1037 4.29 -20.08 -20.61
CA THR A 1037 2.88 -20.46 -20.49
C THR A 1037 1.99 -19.44 -21.22
N ALA A 1038 1.09 -19.95 -22.05
CA ALA A 1038 0.07 -19.21 -22.78
C ALA A 1038 -1.33 -19.66 -22.33
N THR A 1039 -2.34 -18.84 -22.62
CA THR A 1039 -3.76 -19.19 -22.43
C THR A 1039 -4.47 -19.07 -23.77
N THR A 1040 -5.32 -20.03 -24.13
CA THR A 1040 -5.98 -20.05 -25.44
C THR A 1040 -7.06 -18.98 -25.61
N ASP A 1041 -7.16 -18.44 -26.82
CA ASP A 1041 -8.19 -17.48 -27.24
C ASP A 1041 -9.58 -18.12 -27.45
N GLU A 1042 -10.57 -17.34 -27.93
CA GLU A 1042 -11.94 -17.83 -28.16
C GLU A 1042 -12.03 -18.95 -29.21
N ASP A 1043 -11.08 -19.01 -30.15
CA ASP A 1043 -10.97 -20.05 -31.19
C ASP A 1043 -10.02 -21.18 -30.78
N GLY A 1044 -9.59 -21.22 -29.51
CA GLY A 1044 -8.69 -22.24 -28.94
C GLY A 1044 -7.22 -22.07 -29.30
N GLY A 1045 -6.85 -20.97 -29.97
CA GLY A 1045 -5.50 -20.70 -30.44
C GLY A 1045 -4.53 -20.26 -29.35
N TYR A 1046 -3.26 -20.65 -29.44
CA TYR A 1046 -2.16 -20.17 -28.60
C TYR A 1046 -0.94 -19.81 -29.45
N VAL A 1047 -0.03 -18.99 -28.89
CA VAL A 1047 1.25 -18.65 -29.50
C VAL A 1047 2.33 -18.41 -28.44
N PHE A 1048 3.54 -18.89 -28.72
CA PHE A 1048 4.80 -18.59 -28.05
C PHE A 1048 5.74 -17.95 -29.06
N THR A 1049 6.46 -16.90 -28.67
CA THR A 1049 7.50 -16.28 -29.50
C THR A 1049 8.87 -16.46 -28.88
N ASP A 1050 9.91 -16.27 -29.69
CA ASP A 1050 11.30 -16.12 -29.24
C ASP A 1050 11.90 -17.36 -28.55
N VAL A 1051 11.33 -18.53 -28.84
CA VAL A 1051 11.62 -19.81 -28.17
C VAL A 1051 13.01 -20.37 -28.56
N ALA A 1052 13.62 -21.04 -27.58
CA ALA A 1052 14.46 -22.24 -27.70
C ALA A 1052 14.51 -22.95 -29.08
N ALA A 1053 15.70 -23.22 -29.62
CA ALA A 1053 15.88 -24.35 -30.54
C ALA A 1053 16.24 -25.57 -29.68
N GLY A 1054 15.51 -26.67 -29.81
CA GLY A 1054 15.60 -27.78 -28.87
C GLY A 1054 14.37 -28.70 -28.86
N GLU A 1055 14.35 -29.66 -27.94
CA GLU A 1055 13.19 -30.52 -27.69
C GLU A 1055 12.41 -30.03 -26.47
N TYR A 1056 11.10 -29.95 -26.64
CA TYR A 1056 10.13 -29.41 -25.71
C TYR A 1056 8.94 -30.35 -25.57
N SER A 1057 8.16 -30.17 -24.52
CA SER A 1057 6.85 -30.78 -24.34
C SER A 1057 5.81 -29.68 -24.13
N LEU A 1058 4.72 -29.75 -24.90
CA LEU A 1058 3.54 -28.91 -24.70
C LEU A 1058 2.57 -29.64 -23.78
N VAL A 1059 2.25 -29.02 -22.65
CA VAL A 1059 1.30 -29.52 -21.65
C VAL A 1059 0.07 -28.62 -21.66
N ALA A 1060 -1.07 -29.14 -22.12
CA ALA A 1060 -2.34 -28.43 -22.06
C ALA A 1060 -3.14 -28.86 -20.81
N SER A 1061 -3.62 -27.88 -20.03
CA SER A 1061 -4.40 -28.08 -18.81
C SER A 1061 -5.72 -27.29 -18.86
N GLY A 1062 -6.79 -27.96 -18.47
CA GLY A 1062 -8.20 -27.53 -18.66
C GLY A 1062 -9.16 -28.71 -18.82
N TYR A 1063 -8.63 -29.87 -19.20
CA TYR A 1063 -9.20 -31.23 -19.07
C TYR A 1063 -8.10 -32.11 -18.41
N PRO A 1064 -8.22 -33.46 -18.29
CA PRO A 1064 -7.09 -34.30 -17.87
C PRO A 1064 -5.84 -33.96 -18.70
N PRO A 1065 -4.66 -33.77 -18.06
CA PRO A 1065 -3.51 -33.20 -18.74
C PRO A 1065 -3.00 -34.11 -19.86
N ALA A 1066 -2.79 -33.52 -21.04
CA ALA A 1066 -2.11 -34.17 -22.16
C ALA A 1066 -0.77 -33.48 -22.42
N THR A 1067 0.23 -34.30 -22.72
CA THR A 1067 1.60 -33.88 -23.01
C THR A 1067 1.97 -34.33 -24.42
N SER A 1068 2.37 -33.39 -25.27
CA SER A 1068 2.82 -33.63 -26.64
C SER A 1068 4.28 -33.22 -26.81
N GLY A 1069 5.12 -34.13 -27.31
CA GLY A 1069 6.51 -33.81 -27.66
C GLY A 1069 6.60 -32.92 -28.90
N LEU A 1070 7.52 -31.95 -28.85
CA LEU A 1070 7.78 -30.93 -29.86
C LEU A 1070 9.29 -30.79 -30.07
N ARG A 1071 9.73 -30.56 -31.30
CA ARG A 1071 11.12 -30.25 -31.63
C ARG A 1071 11.17 -29.01 -32.49
N LEU A 1072 11.99 -28.05 -32.11
CA LEU A 1072 12.13 -26.74 -32.75
C LEU A 1072 13.52 -26.61 -33.36
N ASP A 1073 13.57 -26.45 -34.69
CA ASP A 1073 14.81 -26.33 -35.45
C ASP A 1073 15.37 -24.87 -35.49
N GLY A 1074 14.73 -23.95 -34.75
CA GLY A 1074 15.28 -22.63 -34.43
C GLY A 1074 15.00 -21.50 -35.42
N GLY A 1075 14.22 -21.72 -36.48
CA GLY A 1075 13.88 -20.68 -37.45
C GLY A 1075 12.55 -20.90 -38.15
N GLY A 1076 11.57 -20.04 -37.87
CA GLY A 1076 10.26 -20.04 -38.53
C GLY A 1076 9.08 -19.88 -37.57
N ALA A 1077 7.88 -20.16 -38.10
CA ALA A 1077 6.66 -20.31 -37.34
C ALA A 1077 6.18 -21.77 -37.47
N ASP A 1078 6.22 -22.48 -36.36
CA ASP A 1078 5.90 -23.89 -36.21
C ASP A 1078 4.47 -24.04 -35.68
N ASP A 1079 3.64 -24.85 -36.35
CA ASP A 1079 2.20 -25.00 -36.09
C ASP A 1079 1.88 -26.39 -35.50
N PHE A 1080 1.33 -26.43 -34.29
CA PHE A 1080 1.24 -27.62 -33.43
C PHE A 1080 -0.08 -27.66 -32.62
N ASP A 1081 -1.08 -28.38 -33.12
CA ASP A 1081 -2.35 -28.62 -32.40
C ASP A 1081 -2.17 -29.60 -31.22
N VAL A 1082 -2.91 -29.38 -30.12
CA VAL A 1082 -2.93 -30.26 -28.93
C VAL A 1082 -4.33 -30.83 -28.71
N GLU A 1083 -4.45 -32.15 -28.60
CA GLU A 1083 -5.72 -32.85 -28.36
C GLU A 1083 -5.88 -33.31 -26.90
N LEU A 1084 -7.06 -33.05 -26.33
CA LEU A 1084 -7.47 -33.50 -24.99
C LEU A 1084 -8.60 -34.53 -25.10
N ARG A 1085 -8.47 -35.67 -24.43
CA ARG A 1085 -9.45 -36.79 -24.43
C ARG A 1085 -9.76 -37.27 -23.01
N HIS A 1086 -10.96 -37.82 -22.81
CA HIS A 1086 -11.36 -38.46 -21.55
C HIS A 1086 -10.94 -39.94 -21.55
N PRO A 1087 -10.56 -40.54 -20.40
CA PRO A 1087 -10.26 -41.98 -20.33
C PRO A 1087 -11.47 -42.93 -20.55
N ASP A 1088 -12.68 -42.39 -20.75
CA ASP A 1088 -13.92 -43.13 -21.00
C ASP A 1088 -14.57 -42.80 -22.37
N GLU A 1089 -13.86 -42.11 -23.28
CA GLU A 1089 -14.28 -41.83 -24.68
C GLU A 1089 -13.46 -42.62 -25.73
#